data_AF-A0A6I9PBT4-F1
#
_entry.id   AF-A0A6I9PBT4-F1
#
_cell.length_a   1.000
_cell.length_b   1.000
_cell.length_c   1.000
_cell.angle_alpha   90.00
_cell.angle_beta   90.00
_cell.angle_gamma   90.00
#
_symmetry.space_group_name_H-M   'P 1'
#
loop_
_entity.id
_entity.type
_entity.pdbx_description
1 polymer ?
#
loop_
_entity_poly.entity_id
_entity_poly.type
_entity_poly.pdbx_seq_one_letter_code
_entity_poly.pdbx_strand_id
1 'polypeptide(L)'
;VTVTPDGILWIHNISRADEGKYTCFAENYLGKANSTGHLSVRDATKITLAPSNADINQGDNVTLQCHASHDPTMDLTFTWALNGGLLDLEDSAGPYSRVEGKENIGDLLIVNTQLSQAGMYACTSQTVVDSASAAAKLVVRAPPGPPGGLLVKNVAEASVELRWSRGYDNHSPIGKYIIMGRSSLSSEWKKMRTDPVNIEGNAESARVIGLMAWMDYEFKVIASNILGSGEASVPSHTIRTQQTAPTVAPSGLGGGGGDRSELIVTWTPMAREYQNGDGFGYILEFRRKEKAAWTAVRVPHVESSGYVYYNDSLTPYTPFEVKVKAYNRRGEGPFSQIAVVNSAEEGEPILIPLLHSPLQHNVFLLSNDNIYAGTWGHKMAPRDAAKMPFAYRRNCGGVITAQCPTQGRKVVGPGARVVRIIGGSSYRWAHPRLARLPSGGSLRPRVSVESRVRQLQPTLAPNRRPGNVSWKTDSSSVTLRWDHVKAMHNESAVLGYKVLYKHEGQTSLKVLDQSKTSVNLPLSEDDGGYLVLEIRSWGEGGDGPAHEIIVSRDSGLLLQKNTDWIEMRLLTALGVLLILHTATSSRLVCHMTNWAQYRPSSGKFTSDNIDPFLCTHVIYALSTINSFNQITPIEWNDEQQFTGLNRLKNVNPVLKTLLSVGGTVNGISPFIAMVAKIESRATFIKSVISYLRTNNFDGLNLAWEYPGHHGSQEQDKERFTLLVTELAKAFEDDARENRKTPLLLTANVAAFRPTIDRAYEVQKIAPHLDFINVMTYDYHGHWEAATGHNSPLYGSSMDSGTHIHHNINASISHWLVNGAPAEKLLLGFPTYGRTYRLSTGATGLGAPSNGPADAGPYTRTAGFWSSYEVCAFTSGANVEWISEQQVPYATYGSAWLGYDDKRSFSSKVQYMTAKNLGGAHVWTLDMDDFSGSFCSDGAYPLINHLRVSMGFPSKPTTTPAPATTRDPIAEFCRGRPDGLYENPTNEKTYFQCFLGNTYLHHCQAGLIYWDSCKCCSYP
;
A
#
# COMPACT_ATOMS: atom_id res chain seq x y z
N VAL A 1 43.65 27.73 28.86
CA VAL A 1 43.36 26.58 29.76
C VAL A 1 42.67 27.09 31.03
N THR A 2 41.75 26.31 31.60
CA THR A 2 41.01 26.61 32.85
C THR A 2 40.91 25.33 33.69
N VAL A 3 40.84 25.44 35.02
CA VAL A 3 40.52 24.31 35.92
C VAL A 3 39.25 24.64 36.69
N THR A 4 38.30 23.71 36.76
CA THR A 4 37.03 23.88 37.48
C THR A 4 37.18 23.51 38.97
N PRO A 5 36.24 23.92 39.86
CA PRO A 5 36.32 23.62 41.30
C PRO A 5 36.30 22.13 41.67
N ASP A 6 35.77 21.28 40.78
CA ASP A 6 35.76 19.82 40.86
C ASP A 6 36.98 19.16 40.19
N GLY A 7 37.93 19.94 39.66
CA GLY A 7 39.24 19.49 39.20
C GLY A 7 39.37 19.18 37.71
N ILE A 8 38.38 19.52 36.88
CA ILE A 8 38.40 19.24 35.43
C ILE A 8 39.26 20.29 34.70
N LEU A 9 40.20 19.82 33.87
CA LEU A 9 41.06 20.66 33.03
C LEU A 9 40.42 20.92 31.66
N TRP A 10 40.17 22.19 31.34
CA TRP A 10 39.62 22.63 30.06
C TRP A 10 40.68 23.35 29.22
N ILE A 11 41.02 22.79 28.06
CA ILE A 11 41.97 23.38 27.09
C ILE A 11 41.17 24.02 25.95
N HIS A 12 41.01 25.35 26.04
CA HIS A 12 40.29 26.14 25.02
C HIS A 12 41.17 26.36 23.79
N ASN A 13 40.62 26.14 22.59
CA ASN A 13 41.29 26.34 21.30
C ASN A 13 42.63 25.58 21.18
N ILE A 14 42.55 24.26 21.38
CA ILE A 14 43.67 23.31 21.38
C ILE A 14 44.54 23.41 20.11
N SER A 15 45.85 23.31 20.30
CA SER A 15 46.88 23.41 19.25
C SER A 15 47.99 22.37 19.45
N ARG A 16 48.87 22.17 18.46
CA ARG A 16 50.07 21.31 18.65
C ARG A 16 51.04 21.81 19.73
N ALA A 17 50.88 23.03 20.26
CA ALA A 17 51.62 23.51 21.43
C ALA A 17 51.04 23.03 22.77
N ASP A 18 49.82 22.48 22.77
CA ASP A 18 49.18 21.83 23.92
C ASP A 18 49.45 20.31 23.98
N GLU A 19 50.27 19.77 23.07
CA GLU A 19 50.72 18.38 23.13
C GLU A 19 51.74 18.17 24.26
N GLY A 20 51.46 17.25 25.19
CA GLY A 20 52.29 17.09 26.38
C GLY A 20 51.71 16.18 27.45
N LYS A 21 52.42 16.10 28.59
CA LYS A 21 51.99 15.34 29.77
C LYS A 21 51.35 16.27 30.79
N TYR A 22 50.10 16.01 31.14
CA TYR A 22 49.33 16.79 32.10
C TYR A 22 49.20 16.00 33.40
N THR A 23 49.67 16.57 34.50
CA THR A 23 49.58 15.94 35.83
C THR A 23 48.61 16.72 36.70
N CYS A 24 47.52 16.05 37.11
CA CYS A 24 46.62 16.56 38.13
C CYS A 24 47.22 16.29 39.51
N PHE A 25 47.18 17.27 40.41
CA PHE A 25 47.61 17.16 41.80
C PHE A 25 46.42 17.49 42.71
N ALA A 26 46.11 16.59 43.64
CA ALA A 26 45.06 16.77 44.64
C ALA A 26 45.69 16.76 46.05
N GLU A 27 45.27 17.68 46.90
CA GLU A 27 45.84 17.87 48.24
C GLU A 27 44.75 18.11 49.28
N ASN A 28 44.92 17.53 50.46
CA ASN A 28 44.14 17.85 51.65
C ASN A 28 45.06 17.80 52.89
N TYR A 29 44.51 18.10 54.08
CA TYR A 29 45.27 18.16 55.33
C TYR A 29 45.91 16.83 55.79
N LEU A 30 45.62 15.70 55.13
CA LEU A 30 46.19 14.38 55.41
C LEU A 30 47.23 13.93 54.37
N GLY A 31 47.32 14.58 53.19
CA GLY A 31 48.32 14.22 52.18
C GLY A 31 48.04 14.73 50.77
N LYS A 32 48.88 14.29 49.83
CA LYS A 32 48.81 14.62 48.40
C LYS A 32 48.69 13.36 47.56
N ALA A 33 47.92 13.44 46.48
CA ALA A 33 47.86 12.45 45.41
C ALA A 33 48.09 13.14 44.05
N ASN A 34 48.52 12.38 43.05
CA ASN A 34 48.60 12.86 41.67
C ASN A 34 48.28 11.77 40.66
N SER A 35 47.97 12.18 39.42
CA SER A 35 47.80 11.29 38.27
C SER A 35 48.20 12.03 36.99
N THR A 36 48.83 11.33 36.05
CA THR A 36 49.36 11.91 34.81
C THR A 36 48.70 11.29 33.58
N GLY A 37 48.10 12.14 32.75
CA GLY A 37 47.68 11.81 31.39
C GLY A 37 48.67 12.34 30.35
N HIS A 38 48.55 11.85 29.11
CA HIS A 38 49.26 12.40 27.95
C HIS A 38 48.22 12.82 26.91
N LEU A 39 48.34 14.07 26.44
CA LEU A 39 47.55 14.64 25.36
C LEU A 39 48.41 14.71 24.10
N SER A 40 47.97 14.06 23.03
CA SER A 40 48.53 14.17 21.67
C SER A 40 47.58 14.99 20.80
N VAL A 41 48.07 15.92 19.99
CA VAL A 41 47.24 16.81 19.18
C VAL A 41 47.47 16.56 17.70
N ARG A 42 46.38 16.47 16.94
CA ARG A 42 46.34 15.95 15.56
C ARG A 42 45.82 17.00 14.60
N ASP A 43 46.31 16.98 13.36
CA ASP A 43 45.83 17.90 12.34
C ASP A 43 44.45 17.43 11.82
N ALA A 44 43.42 18.26 12.03
CA ALA A 44 42.05 17.92 11.67
C ALA A 44 41.86 17.75 10.16
N THR A 45 41.09 16.73 9.78
CA THR A 45 40.71 16.39 8.41
C THR A 45 39.91 17.51 7.76
N LYS A 46 40.27 17.88 6.53
CA LYS A 46 39.66 18.98 5.76
C LYS A 46 39.52 18.58 4.31
N ILE A 47 38.36 18.85 3.71
CA ILE A 47 38.17 18.83 2.26
C ILE A 47 39.00 19.98 1.66
N THR A 48 39.96 19.66 0.79
CA THR A 48 40.82 20.62 0.08
C THR A 48 40.31 20.92 -1.33
N LEU A 49 39.58 19.98 -1.95
CA LEU A 49 38.79 20.22 -3.15
C LEU A 49 37.41 19.59 -2.96
N ALA A 50 36.38 20.44 -2.96
CA ALA A 50 34.99 20.01 -2.83
C ALA A 50 34.38 19.72 -4.21
N PRO A 51 33.39 18.81 -4.30
CA PRO A 51 32.68 18.57 -5.56
C PRO A 51 31.91 19.81 -5.99
N SER A 52 31.79 19.98 -7.30
CA SER A 52 31.03 21.08 -7.93
C SER A 52 29.76 20.55 -8.57
N ASN A 53 28.72 21.39 -8.62
CA ASN A 53 27.46 21.04 -9.29
C ASN A 53 27.71 20.72 -10.76
N ALA A 54 27.09 19.65 -11.26
CA ALA A 54 27.24 19.18 -12.63
C ALA A 54 25.86 19.01 -13.29
N ASP A 55 25.81 19.23 -14.60
CA ASP A 55 24.60 19.18 -15.41
C ASP A 55 24.98 18.56 -16.77
N ILE A 56 24.58 17.30 -16.97
CA ILE A 56 25.03 16.41 -18.05
C ILE A 56 23.85 15.76 -18.77
N ASN A 57 24.08 15.07 -19.88
CA ASN A 57 23.04 14.30 -20.55
C ASN A 57 23.03 12.84 -20.10
N GLN A 58 21.89 12.17 -20.24
CA GLN A 58 21.77 10.73 -20.03
C GLN A 58 22.73 9.97 -20.96
N GLY A 59 23.52 9.06 -20.38
CA GLY A 59 24.57 8.31 -21.07
C GLY A 59 25.96 8.95 -21.00
N ASP A 60 26.08 10.22 -20.61
CA ASP A 60 27.39 10.85 -20.37
C ASP A 60 28.05 10.27 -19.09
N ASN A 61 29.38 10.29 -19.06
CA ASN A 61 30.16 10.02 -17.85
C ASN A 61 30.48 11.34 -17.13
N VAL A 62 30.54 11.32 -15.79
CA VAL A 62 30.92 12.49 -14.98
C VAL A 62 31.82 12.09 -13.81
N THR A 63 32.79 12.94 -13.48
CA THR A 63 33.64 12.77 -12.30
C THR A 63 33.34 13.87 -11.29
N LEU A 64 32.89 13.48 -10.09
CA LEU A 64 32.70 14.38 -8.96
C LEU A 64 33.96 14.35 -8.09
N GLN A 65 34.65 15.49 -7.99
CA GLN A 65 35.94 15.58 -7.33
C GLN A 65 35.80 15.72 -5.81
N CYS A 66 36.66 15.06 -5.04
CA CYS A 66 36.73 15.17 -3.60
C CYS A 66 38.15 14.87 -3.10
N HIS A 67 38.93 15.91 -2.83
CA HIS A 67 40.29 15.76 -2.25
C HIS A 67 40.30 16.28 -0.82
N ALA A 68 41.16 15.71 0.02
CA ALA A 68 41.26 16.11 1.42
C ALA A 68 42.71 16.14 1.93
N SER A 69 42.89 16.66 3.15
CA SER A 69 44.14 16.63 3.92
C SER A 69 43.84 16.20 5.36
N HIS A 70 44.72 15.40 5.97
CA HIS A 70 44.59 14.79 7.29
C HIS A 70 45.94 14.78 8.05
N ASP A 71 45.94 14.35 9.32
CA ASP A 71 47.19 14.06 10.05
C ASP A 71 47.95 12.89 9.38
N PRO A 72 49.22 13.05 8.97
CA PRO A 72 49.97 12.02 8.21
C PRO A 72 50.25 10.70 8.95
N THR A 73 49.79 10.54 10.20
CA THR A 73 49.91 9.28 10.96
C THR A 73 48.58 8.52 11.12
N MET A 74 47.56 8.92 10.37
CA MET A 74 46.24 8.26 10.32
C MET A 74 45.88 7.86 8.90
N ASP A 75 45.24 6.70 8.76
CA ASP A 75 44.65 6.29 7.49
C ASP A 75 43.45 7.19 7.15
N LEU A 76 43.38 7.64 5.89
CA LEU A 76 42.28 8.42 5.35
C LEU A 76 41.39 7.53 4.47
N THR A 77 40.07 7.62 4.66
CA THR A 77 39.07 6.92 3.86
C THR A 77 38.10 7.92 3.23
N PHE A 78 37.54 7.57 2.07
CA PHE A 78 36.52 8.37 1.40
C PHE A 78 35.26 7.54 1.19
N THR A 79 34.12 8.06 1.61
CA THR A 79 32.78 7.52 1.33
C THR A 79 31.98 8.52 0.51
N TRP A 80 31.04 8.02 -0.28
CA TRP A 80 30.08 8.84 -1.02
C TRP A 80 28.66 8.42 -0.69
N ALA A 81 27.74 9.37 -0.69
CA ALA A 81 26.31 9.13 -0.57
C ALA A 81 25.54 9.91 -1.64
N LEU A 82 24.52 9.29 -2.22
CA LEU A 82 23.52 9.93 -3.08
C LEU A 82 22.22 10.08 -2.30
N ASN A 83 21.74 11.32 -2.14
CA ASN A 83 20.51 11.64 -1.39
C ASN A 83 20.50 11.01 0.02
N GLY A 84 21.65 11.06 0.70
CA GLY A 84 21.86 10.48 2.04
C GLY A 84 22.13 8.97 2.07
N GLY A 85 21.79 8.21 1.02
CA GLY A 85 22.12 6.79 0.92
C GLY A 85 23.57 6.56 0.51
N LEU A 86 24.34 5.83 1.33
CA LEU A 86 25.72 5.46 1.00
C LEU A 86 25.78 4.67 -0.32
N LEU A 87 26.76 5.00 -1.15
CA LEU A 87 27.03 4.28 -2.39
C LEU A 87 27.95 3.10 -2.12
N ASP A 88 27.55 1.93 -2.62
CA ASP A 88 28.48 0.84 -2.86
C ASP A 88 29.43 1.24 -4.00
N LEU A 89 30.74 1.13 -3.75
CA LEU A 89 31.82 1.44 -4.68
C LEU A 89 32.74 0.22 -4.91
N GLU A 90 32.34 -0.95 -4.40
CA GLU A 90 32.99 -2.25 -4.58
C GLU A 90 32.22 -3.14 -5.58
N ASP A 91 30.92 -2.86 -5.82
CA ASP A 91 30.17 -3.43 -6.95
C ASP A 91 30.73 -2.97 -8.31
N SER A 92 31.67 -3.75 -8.84
CA SER A 92 32.25 -3.61 -10.17
C SER A 92 31.27 -3.75 -11.35
N ALA A 93 30.01 -4.13 -11.12
CA ALA A 93 28.94 -4.09 -12.13
C ALA A 93 28.06 -2.82 -12.04
N GLY A 94 28.26 -1.99 -11.01
CA GLY A 94 27.52 -0.75 -10.78
C GLY A 94 27.96 0.40 -11.69
N PRO A 95 27.19 1.51 -11.72
CA PRO A 95 27.53 2.71 -12.49
C PRO A 95 28.56 3.60 -11.79
N TYR A 96 29.01 3.24 -10.58
CA TYR A 96 29.90 4.03 -9.74
C TYR A 96 31.27 3.38 -9.66
N SER A 97 32.32 4.20 -9.68
CA SER A 97 33.71 3.74 -9.54
C SER A 97 34.57 4.80 -8.88
N ARG A 98 35.56 4.38 -8.09
CA ARG A 98 36.60 5.29 -7.59
C ARG A 98 37.58 5.57 -8.73
N VAL A 99 38.00 6.82 -8.90
CA VAL A 99 39.14 7.14 -9.76
C VAL A 99 40.42 6.74 -9.01
N GLU A 100 41.18 5.79 -9.55
CA GLU A 100 42.45 5.37 -8.94
C GLU A 100 43.43 6.56 -8.84
N GLY A 101 43.95 6.80 -7.64
CA GLY A 101 44.69 8.01 -7.32
C GLY A 101 45.50 7.89 -6.04
N LYS A 102 46.14 9.01 -5.65
CA LYS A 102 46.92 9.11 -4.40
C LYS A 102 45.99 9.08 -3.19
N GLU A 103 46.52 8.73 -2.03
CA GLU A 103 45.80 8.57 -0.74
C GLU A 103 44.89 9.75 -0.34
N ASN A 104 45.15 10.96 -0.84
CA ASN A 104 44.36 12.18 -0.60
C ASN A 104 43.25 12.46 -1.63
N ILE A 105 42.96 11.53 -2.56
CA ILE A 105 42.01 11.68 -3.66
C ILE A 105 40.88 10.65 -3.51
N GLY A 106 39.64 11.14 -3.40
CA GLY A 106 38.42 10.35 -3.31
C GLY A 106 37.45 10.57 -4.46
N ASP A 107 37.93 10.92 -5.66
CA ASP A 107 37.11 11.29 -6.81
C ASP A 107 36.18 10.13 -7.27
N LEU A 108 34.90 10.43 -7.44
CA LEU A 108 33.86 9.49 -7.88
C LEU A 108 33.61 9.63 -9.39
N LEU A 109 33.87 8.57 -10.14
CA LEU A 109 33.45 8.45 -11.54
C LEU A 109 32.11 7.74 -11.63
N ILE A 110 31.15 8.41 -12.27
CA ILE A 110 29.83 7.89 -12.63
C ILE A 110 29.84 7.61 -14.14
N VAL A 111 29.52 6.38 -14.53
CA VAL A 111 29.59 5.89 -15.91
C VAL A 111 28.18 5.69 -16.46
N ASN A 112 27.95 6.09 -17.73
CA ASN A 112 26.68 5.91 -18.44
C ASN A 112 25.48 6.41 -17.62
N THR A 113 25.51 7.69 -17.23
CA THR A 113 24.63 8.22 -16.18
C THR A 113 23.15 8.17 -16.58
N GLN A 114 22.28 7.66 -15.70
CA GLN A 114 20.83 7.61 -15.89
C GLN A 114 20.13 8.63 -14.98
N LEU A 115 18.82 8.87 -15.22
CA LEU A 115 18.02 9.78 -14.38
C LEU A 115 18.00 9.37 -12.89
N SER A 116 18.14 8.08 -12.59
CA SER A 116 18.26 7.54 -11.23
C SER A 116 19.53 7.96 -10.48
N GLN A 117 20.55 8.45 -11.18
CA GLN A 117 21.77 9.01 -10.58
C GLN A 117 21.67 10.53 -10.34
N ALA A 118 20.58 11.20 -10.73
CA ALA A 118 20.40 12.62 -10.40
C ALA A 118 20.13 12.82 -8.89
N GLY A 119 20.68 13.87 -8.30
CA GLY A 119 20.49 14.14 -6.87
C GLY A 119 21.63 14.92 -6.21
N MET A 120 21.62 14.93 -4.88
CA MET A 120 22.69 15.50 -4.05
C MET A 120 23.71 14.41 -3.71
N TYR A 121 24.93 14.55 -4.25
CA TYR A 121 26.08 13.73 -3.87
C TYR A 121 26.81 14.40 -2.71
N ALA A 122 27.04 13.67 -1.63
CA ALA A 122 27.91 14.07 -0.54
C ALA A 122 29.14 13.16 -0.50
N CYS A 123 30.33 13.76 -0.52
CA CYS A 123 31.57 13.08 -0.19
C CYS A 123 31.88 13.28 1.29
N THR A 124 32.37 12.24 1.96
CA THR A 124 32.88 12.32 3.33
C THR A 124 34.26 11.68 3.41
N SER A 125 35.26 12.49 3.74
CA SER A 125 36.63 12.08 4.02
C SER A 125 36.79 11.86 5.53
N GLN A 126 37.21 10.67 5.96
CA GLN A 126 37.17 10.23 7.36
C GLN A 126 38.46 9.52 7.79
N THR A 127 38.94 9.84 8.98
CA THR A 127 39.98 9.11 9.72
C THR A 127 39.36 8.30 10.88
N VAL A 128 40.19 7.62 11.67
CA VAL A 128 39.76 6.95 12.91
C VAL A 128 39.41 7.91 14.05
N VAL A 129 39.58 9.24 13.89
CA VAL A 129 39.31 10.26 14.92
C VAL A 129 38.29 11.31 14.48
N ASP A 130 38.28 11.69 13.20
CA ASP A 130 37.43 12.78 12.68
C ASP A 130 36.98 12.58 11.23
N SER A 131 36.12 13.49 10.75
CA SER A 131 35.61 13.47 9.39
C SER A 131 35.24 14.86 8.89
N ALA A 132 35.47 15.12 7.60
CA ALA A 132 34.99 16.30 6.88
C ALA A 132 34.12 15.87 5.69
N SER A 133 33.14 16.70 5.31
CA SER A 133 32.20 16.40 4.23
C SER A 133 31.90 17.62 3.37
N ALA A 134 31.64 17.40 2.09
CA ALA A 134 31.22 18.41 1.13
C ALA A 134 30.26 17.79 0.09
N ALA A 135 29.35 18.59 -0.46
CA ALA A 135 28.27 18.08 -1.32
C ALA A 135 28.00 18.94 -2.56
N ALA A 136 27.52 18.30 -3.62
CA ALA A 136 27.18 18.90 -4.91
C ALA A 136 25.91 18.28 -5.50
N LYS A 137 25.21 19.03 -6.36
CA LYS A 137 24.06 18.54 -7.11
C LYS A 137 24.48 18.05 -8.49
N LEU A 138 24.08 16.83 -8.85
CA LEU A 138 24.10 16.31 -10.21
C LEU A 138 22.70 16.43 -10.82
N VAL A 139 22.62 17.08 -11.98
CA VAL A 139 21.45 17.12 -12.85
C VAL A 139 21.73 16.26 -14.08
N VAL A 140 20.78 15.42 -14.47
CA VAL A 140 20.86 14.55 -15.64
C VAL A 140 19.71 14.90 -16.57
N ARG A 141 20.04 15.40 -17.76
CA ARG A 141 19.09 15.77 -18.81
C ARG A 141 18.80 14.56 -19.70
N ALA A 142 17.55 14.29 -20.01
CA ALA A 142 17.17 13.15 -20.85
C ALA A 142 16.17 13.56 -21.96
N PRO A 143 15.90 12.68 -22.94
CA PRO A 143 14.66 12.77 -23.73
C PRO A 143 13.43 12.78 -22.80
N PRO A 144 12.28 13.33 -23.23
CA PRO A 144 11.14 13.56 -22.34
C PRO A 144 10.51 12.28 -21.76
N GLY A 145 9.81 12.41 -20.65
CA GLY A 145 8.92 11.37 -20.14
C GLY A 145 7.68 11.18 -21.04
N PRO A 146 6.99 10.02 -20.94
CA PRO A 146 5.83 9.73 -21.76
C PRO A 146 4.67 10.70 -21.47
N PRO A 147 3.99 11.24 -22.50
CA PRO A 147 2.78 12.05 -22.33
C PRO A 147 1.67 11.28 -21.58
N GLY A 148 0.98 11.96 -20.67
CA GLY A 148 -0.08 11.38 -19.85
C GLY A 148 -1.47 11.62 -20.43
N GLY A 149 -2.49 11.03 -19.79
CA GLY A 149 -3.90 11.40 -20.00
C GLY A 149 -4.38 11.41 -21.45
N LEU A 150 -3.96 10.45 -22.29
CA LEU A 150 -4.31 10.42 -23.70
C LEU A 150 -5.81 10.15 -23.90
N LEU A 151 -6.55 11.21 -24.23
CA LEU A 151 -7.98 11.19 -24.52
C LEU A 151 -8.25 11.33 -26.02
N VAL A 152 -9.26 10.60 -26.48
CA VAL A 152 -9.76 10.65 -27.86
C VAL A 152 -11.11 11.36 -27.88
N LYS A 153 -11.26 12.37 -28.74
CA LYS A 153 -12.50 13.16 -28.92
C LYS A 153 -12.79 13.40 -30.40
N ASN A 154 -14.01 13.83 -30.71
CA ASN A 154 -14.41 14.31 -32.04
C ASN A 154 -14.04 13.33 -33.18
N VAL A 155 -14.32 12.04 -32.98
CA VAL A 155 -14.11 10.97 -33.96
C VAL A 155 -15.03 11.20 -35.17
N ALA A 156 -14.45 11.35 -36.36
CA ALA A 156 -15.12 11.53 -37.64
C ALA A 156 -14.86 10.33 -38.59
N GLU A 157 -15.25 10.44 -39.86
CA GLU A 157 -15.00 9.41 -40.89
C GLU A 157 -13.50 9.26 -41.21
N ALA A 158 -12.76 10.36 -41.29
CA ALA A 158 -11.35 10.36 -41.72
C ALA A 158 -10.42 11.17 -40.79
N SER A 159 -10.88 11.55 -39.59
CA SER A 159 -10.09 12.31 -38.61
C SER A 159 -10.52 12.07 -37.18
N VAL A 160 -9.66 12.39 -36.22
CA VAL A 160 -9.98 12.39 -34.78
C VAL A 160 -9.18 13.48 -34.05
N GLU A 161 -9.69 14.01 -32.95
CA GLU A 161 -8.96 14.93 -32.06
C GLU A 161 -8.35 14.13 -30.91
N LEU A 162 -7.04 14.26 -30.70
CA LEU A 162 -6.36 13.72 -29.52
C LEU A 162 -6.02 14.85 -28.56
N ARG A 163 -6.15 14.59 -27.25
CA ARG A 163 -5.64 15.44 -26.17
C ARG A 163 -4.79 14.63 -25.22
N TRP A 164 -3.80 15.25 -24.59
CA TRP A 164 -2.88 14.61 -23.64
C TRP A 164 -2.38 15.63 -22.61
N SER A 165 -1.95 15.17 -21.45
CA SER A 165 -1.18 15.99 -20.52
C SER A 165 0.30 15.96 -20.90
N ARG A 166 0.99 17.08 -20.70
CA ARG A 166 2.44 17.21 -20.90
C ARG A 166 3.20 16.14 -20.10
N GLY A 167 4.16 15.47 -20.74
CA GLY A 167 5.12 14.60 -20.05
C GLY A 167 6.20 15.42 -19.34
N TYR A 168 7.03 14.79 -18.52
CA TYR A 168 8.22 15.42 -17.96
C TYR A 168 9.16 15.87 -19.09
N ASP A 169 9.80 17.03 -18.96
CA ASP A 169 10.83 17.47 -19.89
C ASP A 169 12.23 16.90 -19.57
N ASN A 170 12.38 16.24 -18.43
CA ASN A 170 13.63 15.69 -17.91
C ASN A 170 14.79 16.68 -18.03
N HIS A 171 14.58 17.89 -17.50
CA HIS A 171 15.53 19.01 -17.48
C HIS A 171 15.93 19.55 -18.86
N SER A 172 15.19 19.22 -19.92
CA SER A 172 15.45 19.65 -21.30
C SER A 172 14.11 19.92 -22.03
N PRO A 173 13.67 21.19 -22.17
CA PRO A 173 12.31 21.54 -22.55
C PRO A 173 11.75 20.79 -23.78
N ILE A 174 10.55 20.21 -23.64
CA ILE A 174 9.83 19.57 -24.75
C ILE A 174 9.64 20.59 -25.87
N GLY A 175 10.16 20.27 -27.05
CA GLY A 175 10.08 21.11 -28.25
C GLY A 175 8.96 20.70 -29.21
N LYS A 176 8.58 19.42 -29.25
CA LYS A 176 7.52 18.90 -30.14
C LYS A 176 6.89 17.61 -29.65
N TYR A 177 5.76 17.23 -30.25
CA TYR A 177 5.16 15.90 -30.13
C TYR A 177 5.09 15.17 -31.48
N ILE A 178 5.02 13.83 -31.39
CA ILE A 178 4.86 12.91 -32.52
C ILE A 178 3.70 11.98 -32.20
N ILE A 179 2.66 11.96 -33.02
CA ILE A 179 1.55 11.03 -32.89
C ILE A 179 1.83 9.79 -33.75
N MET A 180 1.80 8.62 -33.11
CA MET A 180 1.86 7.32 -33.77
C MET A 180 0.48 6.66 -33.68
N GLY A 181 0.12 5.86 -34.68
CA GLY A 181 -1.13 5.11 -34.69
C GLY A 181 -0.99 3.77 -35.42
N ARG A 182 -1.93 2.86 -35.15
CA ARG A 182 -2.09 1.58 -35.87
C ARG A 182 -3.57 1.30 -36.09
N SER A 183 -3.90 0.47 -37.08
CA SER A 183 -5.28 0.07 -37.39
C SER A 183 -5.48 -1.43 -37.26
N SER A 184 -6.73 -1.91 -37.21
CA SER A 184 -7.02 -3.36 -37.20
C SER A 184 -6.55 -4.15 -38.45
N LEU A 185 -5.94 -3.48 -39.44
CA LEU A 185 -5.30 -4.12 -40.61
C LEU A 185 -3.79 -4.34 -40.43
N SER A 186 -3.15 -3.73 -39.42
CA SER A 186 -1.70 -3.83 -39.22
C SER A 186 -1.32 -3.63 -37.75
N SER A 187 -0.53 -4.56 -37.20
CA SER A 187 0.03 -4.47 -35.84
C SER A 187 1.10 -3.38 -35.69
N GLU A 188 1.62 -2.84 -36.80
CA GLU A 188 2.70 -1.84 -36.84
C GLU A 188 2.23 -0.44 -36.44
N TRP A 189 3.01 0.22 -35.58
CA TRP A 189 2.84 1.65 -35.26
C TRP A 189 3.47 2.54 -36.34
N LYS A 190 2.66 3.41 -36.96
CA LYS A 190 3.10 4.32 -38.04
C LYS A 190 2.89 5.77 -37.61
N LYS A 191 3.75 6.70 -38.05
CA LYS A 191 3.58 8.14 -37.76
C LYS A 191 2.33 8.63 -38.46
N MET A 192 1.41 9.23 -37.70
CA MET A 192 0.17 9.76 -38.25
C MET A 192 0.38 11.12 -38.91
N ARG A 193 -0.44 11.42 -39.92
CA ARG A 193 -0.57 12.78 -40.46
C ARG A 193 -1.47 13.59 -39.53
N THR A 194 -1.03 14.79 -39.19
CA THR A 194 -1.67 15.66 -38.20
C THR A 194 -1.94 17.05 -38.75
N ASP A 195 -2.88 17.74 -38.11
CA ASP A 195 -3.22 19.13 -38.29
C ASP A 195 -3.18 19.80 -36.90
N PRO A 196 -2.18 20.67 -36.61
CA PRO A 196 -1.06 21.05 -37.47
C PRO A 196 -0.05 19.91 -37.74
N VAL A 197 0.73 20.04 -38.82
CA VAL A 197 1.71 19.03 -39.26
C VAL A 197 2.91 18.92 -38.30
N ASN A 198 3.30 20.03 -37.69
CA ASN A 198 4.26 20.08 -36.58
C ASN A 198 3.49 20.45 -35.32
N ILE A 199 3.57 19.59 -34.30
CA ILE A 199 2.91 19.81 -33.01
C ILE A 199 3.97 20.35 -32.04
N GLU A 200 3.84 21.61 -31.64
CA GLU A 200 4.78 22.27 -30.72
C GLU A 200 4.74 21.68 -29.30
N GLY A 201 5.83 21.78 -28.55
CA GLY A 201 5.97 21.18 -27.22
C GLY A 201 5.15 21.84 -26.10
N ASN A 202 4.44 22.93 -26.41
CA ASN A 202 3.42 23.59 -25.58
C ASN A 202 1.99 23.03 -25.85
N ALA A 203 1.79 22.24 -26.90
CA ALA A 203 0.47 21.77 -27.29
C ALA A 203 0.00 20.57 -26.46
N GLU A 204 -1.25 20.64 -26.02
CA GLU A 204 -1.95 19.57 -25.28
C GLU A 204 -2.98 18.83 -26.15
N SER A 205 -3.06 19.18 -27.45
CA SER A 205 -3.97 18.57 -28.41
C SER A 205 -3.50 18.72 -29.86
N ALA A 206 -3.93 17.80 -30.72
CA ALA A 206 -3.82 17.93 -32.17
C ALA A 206 -4.86 17.03 -32.87
N ARG A 207 -5.20 17.36 -34.12
CA ARG A 207 -6.11 16.56 -34.94
C ARG A 207 -5.31 15.58 -35.81
N VAL A 208 -5.62 14.30 -35.75
CA VAL A 208 -5.12 13.28 -36.69
C VAL A 208 -6.04 13.25 -37.92
N ILE A 209 -5.47 13.21 -39.13
CA ILE A 209 -6.21 13.38 -40.40
C ILE A 209 -5.76 12.40 -41.50
N GLY A 210 -6.72 11.87 -42.27
CA GLY A 210 -6.47 10.83 -43.29
C GLY A 210 -6.56 9.41 -42.73
N LEU A 211 -7.47 9.19 -41.78
CA LEU A 211 -7.86 7.85 -41.35
C LEU A 211 -8.78 7.19 -42.41
N MET A 212 -8.79 5.86 -42.44
CA MET A 212 -9.81 5.07 -43.17
C MET A 212 -11.16 5.15 -42.43
N ALA A 213 -12.27 5.13 -43.17
CA ALA A 213 -13.62 5.12 -42.59
C ALA A 213 -14.03 3.73 -42.10
N TRP A 214 -14.90 3.68 -41.08
CA TRP A 214 -15.34 2.46 -40.38
C TRP A 214 -14.20 1.51 -39.96
N MET A 215 -13.06 2.08 -39.57
CA MET A 215 -11.83 1.37 -39.25
C MET A 215 -11.46 1.55 -37.78
N ASP A 216 -11.09 0.46 -37.12
CA ASP A 216 -10.56 0.47 -35.76
C ASP A 216 -9.12 0.98 -35.76
N TYR A 217 -8.81 1.93 -34.87
CA TYR A 217 -7.51 2.54 -34.66
C TYR A 217 -7.15 2.63 -33.17
N GLU A 218 -5.84 2.64 -32.89
CA GLU A 218 -5.25 3.01 -31.61
C GLU A 218 -4.15 4.05 -31.83
N PHE A 219 -3.95 4.96 -30.88
CA PHE A 219 -2.98 6.05 -30.96
C PHE A 219 -2.06 6.08 -29.75
N LYS A 220 -0.86 6.62 -29.90
CA LYS A 220 0.03 6.97 -28.79
C LYS A 220 0.82 8.24 -29.15
N VAL A 221 1.11 9.07 -28.14
CA VAL A 221 1.81 10.34 -28.31
C VAL A 221 3.22 10.20 -27.74
N ILE A 222 4.23 10.71 -28.44
CA ILE A 222 5.63 10.73 -28.02
C ILE A 222 6.06 12.20 -27.89
N ALA A 223 6.61 12.60 -26.75
CA ALA A 223 7.24 13.90 -26.59
C ALA A 223 8.69 13.89 -27.08
N SER A 224 9.20 15.03 -27.54
CA SER A 224 10.59 15.15 -28.03
C SER A 224 11.18 16.53 -27.72
N ASN A 225 12.44 16.52 -27.26
CA ASN A 225 13.26 17.70 -26.98
C ASN A 225 14.55 17.66 -27.82
N ILE A 226 15.55 18.47 -27.46
CA ILE A 226 16.83 18.53 -28.18
C ILE A 226 17.70 17.25 -28.03
N LEU A 227 17.42 16.40 -27.04
CA LEU A 227 18.17 15.16 -26.78
C LEU A 227 17.59 13.94 -27.48
N GLY A 228 16.33 14.00 -27.92
CA GLY A 228 15.72 12.92 -28.70
C GLY A 228 14.20 12.88 -28.66
N SER A 229 13.67 11.70 -28.96
CA SER A 229 12.27 11.35 -28.68
C SER A 229 12.22 10.53 -27.40
N GLY A 230 11.27 10.86 -26.53
CA GLY A 230 11.02 10.16 -25.28
C GLY A 230 10.26 8.85 -25.45
N GLU A 231 9.81 8.30 -24.34
CA GLU A 231 8.87 7.18 -24.37
C GLU A 231 7.51 7.59 -24.95
N ALA A 232 6.76 6.60 -25.44
CA ALA A 232 5.39 6.81 -25.88
C ALA A 232 4.42 6.76 -24.70
N SER A 233 3.35 7.54 -24.77
CA SER A 233 2.19 7.39 -23.91
C SER A 233 1.68 5.94 -23.94
N VAL A 234 0.96 5.55 -22.89
CA VAL A 234 0.06 4.40 -22.96
C VAL A 234 -0.84 4.56 -24.20
N PRO A 235 -1.07 3.50 -25.01
CA PRO A 235 -2.00 3.56 -26.12
C PRO A 235 -3.39 4.04 -25.70
N SER A 236 -4.07 4.78 -26.57
CA SER A 236 -5.50 5.03 -26.44
C SER A 236 -6.27 3.71 -26.44
N HIS A 237 -7.47 3.72 -25.87
CA HIS A 237 -8.45 2.67 -26.19
C HIS A 237 -8.68 2.62 -27.71
N THR A 238 -9.09 1.44 -28.20
CA THR A 238 -9.43 1.25 -29.61
C THR A 238 -10.67 2.07 -29.97
N ILE A 239 -10.56 2.94 -30.97
CA ILE A 239 -11.69 3.73 -31.49
C ILE A 239 -12.01 3.32 -32.92
N ARG A 240 -13.28 3.38 -33.30
CA ARG A 240 -13.71 3.17 -34.69
C ARG A 240 -14.12 4.48 -35.33
N THR A 241 -13.54 4.79 -36.50
CA THR A 241 -13.95 5.96 -37.29
C THR A 241 -15.41 5.83 -37.77
N GLN A 242 -16.03 6.96 -38.08
CA GLN A 242 -17.44 6.96 -38.53
C GLN A 242 -17.59 6.23 -39.87
N GLN A 243 -18.81 5.76 -40.13
CA GLN A 243 -19.18 5.13 -41.39
C GLN A 243 -19.50 6.19 -42.45
N THR A 244 -19.12 5.91 -43.70
CA THR A 244 -19.48 6.71 -44.88
C THR A 244 -19.83 5.76 -46.04
N ALA A 245 -20.33 6.25 -47.17
CA ALA A 245 -20.64 5.38 -48.31
C ALA A 245 -19.34 4.79 -48.93
N PRO A 246 -19.38 3.66 -49.65
CA PRO A 246 -18.20 3.13 -50.35
C PRO A 246 -17.71 4.15 -51.39
N THR A 247 -16.49 4.66 -51.23
CA THR A 247 -15.96 5.77 -52.06
C THR A 247 -15.28 5.30 -53.34
N VAL A 248 -15.05 3.99 -53.49
CA VAL A 248 -14.34 3.38 -54.63
C VAL A 248 -15.30 2.43 -55.36
N ALA A 249 -15.21 2.37 -56.68
CA ALA A 249 -16.00 1.45 -57.50
C ALA A 249 -15.40 0.02 -57.46
N PRO A 250 -16.20 -1.05 -57.49
CA PRO A 250 -15.66 -2.41 -57.60
C PRO A 250 -14.89 -2.62 -58.91
N SER A 251 -13.82 -3.39 -58.85
CA SER A 251 -12.89 -3.62 -59.97
C SER A 251 -12.93 -5.07 -60.49
N GLY A 252 -12.27 -5.33 -61.62
CA GLY A 252 -12.22 -6.66 -62.23
C GLY A 252 -13.58 -7.19 -62.71
N LEU A 253 -14.50 -6.30 -63.10
CA LEU A 253 -15.82 -6.68 -63.61
C LEU A 253 -15.68 -7.44 -64.94
N GLY A 254 -16.28 -8.62 -65.00
CA GLY A 254 -16.35 -9.49 -66.17
C GLY A 254 -17.45 -10.55 -65.97
N GLY A 255 -17.35 -11.65 -66.70
CA GLY A 255 -18.33 -12.74 -66.65
C GLY A 255 -18.40 -13.50 -67.98
N GLY A 256 -19.30 -14.48 -68.04
CA GLY A 256 -19.46 -15.40 -69.17
C GLY A 256 -19.42 -16.87 -68.75
N GLY A 257 -20.12 -17.72 -69.50
CA GLY A 257 -20.38 -19.11 -69.14
C GLY A 257 -21.51 -19.27 -68.11
N GLY A 258 -21.73 -20.52 -67.68
CA GLY A 258 -22.87 -20.98 -66.89
C GLY A 258 -23.69 -22.04 -67.65
N ASP A 259 -24.80 -22.48 -67.07
CA ASP A 259 -25.79 -23.30 -67.77
C ASP A 259 -26.66 -22.46 -68.74
N ARG A 260 -27.43 -23.14 -69.62
CA ARG A 260 -28.26 -22.51 -70.68
C ARG A 260 -29.23 -21.42 -70.19
N SER A 261 -29.61 -21.42 -68.90
CA SER A 261 -30.51 -20.47 -68.25
C SER A 261 -29.80 -19.51 -67.28
N GLU A 262 -28.47 -19.35 -67.40
CA GLU A 262 -27.64 -18.54 -66.50
C GLU A 262 -26.90 -17.38 -67.19
N LEU A 263 -26.65 -16.33 -66.40
CA LEU A 263 -25.71 -15.25 -66.70
C LEU A 263 -24.79 -15.05 -65.48
N ILE A 264 -23.55 -15.53 -65.58
CA ILE A 264 -22.54 -15.38 -64.54
C ILE A 264 -21.83 -14.03 -64.70
N VAL A 265 -21.85 -13.20 -63.66
CA VAL A 265 -21.15 -11.92 -63.59
C VAL A 265 -20.17 -11.92 -62.42
N THR A 266 -18.91 -11.62 -62.66
CA THR A 266 -17.81 -11.69 -61.68
C THR A 266 -17.17 -10.33 -61.46
N TRP A 267 -16.74 -10.03 -60.23
CA TRP A 267 -15.90 -8.88 -59.89
C TRP A 267 -14.96 -9.23 -58.74
N THR A 268 -13.94 -8.40 -58.53
CA THR A 268 -13.00 -8.56 -57.42
C THR A 268 -13.67 -8.16 -56.10
N PRO A 269 -13.70 -9.01 -55.06
CA PRO A 269 -14.22 -8.65 -53.75
C PRO A 269 -13.49 -7.45 -53.17
N MET A 270 -14.25 -6.44 -52.74
CA MET A 270 -13.73 -5.18 -52.23
C MET A 270 -13.10 -5.36 -50.83
N ALA A 271 -11.81 -5.04 -50.72
CA ALA A 271 -11.05 -5.12 -49.48
C ALA A 271 -11.67 -4.27 -48.35
N ARG A 272 -11.52 -4.72 -47.10
CA ARG A 272 -12.18 -4.18 -45.90
C ARG A 272 -12.00 -2.67 -45.72
N GLU A 273 -10.85 -2.13 -46.13
CA GLU A 273 -10.51 -0.69 -46.09
C GLU A 273 -11.32 0.21 -47.03
N TYR A 274 -12.02 -0.34 -48.02
CA TYR A 274 -12.87 0.42 -48.95
C TYR A 274 -14.38 0.22 -48.70
N GLN A 275 -14.75 -0.68 -47.78
CA GLN A 275 -16.16 -1.01 -47.49
C GLN A 275 -16.87 0.11 -46.71
N ASN A 276 -16.11 0.95 -45.99
CA ASN A 276 -16.50 2.21 -45.34
C ASN A 276 -17.69 2.17 -44.34
N GLY A 277 -18.34 1.03 -44.11
CA GLY A 277 -19.53 0.96 -43.26
C GLY A 277 -20.08 -0.45 -43.06
N ASP A 278 -21.12 -0.53 -42.24
CA ASP A 278 -21.82 -1.76 -41.88
C ASP A 278 -22.94 -2.12 -42.89
N GLY A 279 -23.34 -3.38 -42.97
CA GLY A 279 -24.31 -3.88 -43.95
C GLY A 279 -23.83 -3.76 -45.39
N PHE A 280 -22.54 -3.99 -45.63
CA PHE A 280 -21.89 -3.90 -46.94
C PHE A 280 -22.44 -4.95 -47.94
N GLY A 281 -22.49 -4.59 -49.22
CA GLY A 281 -22.90 -5.45 -50.34
C GLY A 281 -22.68 -4.77 -51.69
N TYR A 282 -23.28 -5.33 -52.75
CA TYR A 282 -23.17 -4.80 -54.11
C TYR A 282 -24.54 -4.64 -54.78
N ILE A 283 -24.67 -3.68 -55.68
CA ILE A 283 -25.77 -3.56 -56.63
C ILE A 283 -25.21 -3.83 -58.02
N LEU A 284 -25.63 -4.94 -58.60
CA LEU A 284 -25.39 -5.27 -60.00
C LEU A 284 -26.53 -4.72 -60.84
N GLU A 285 -26.22 -3.91 -61.85
CA GLU A 285 -27.16 -3.50 -62.88
C GLU A 285 -26.74 -4.11 -64.23
N PHE A 286 -27.69 -4.76 -64.89
CA PHE A 286 -27.49 -5.42 -66.19
C PHE A 286 -28.62 -5.10 -67.18
N ARG A 287 -28.31 -5.15 -68.48
CA ARG A 287 -29.30 -5.05 -69.57
C ARG A 287 -28.82 -5.78 -70.82
N ARG A 288 -29.74 -6.30 -71.64
CA ARG A 288 -29.41 -6.72 -73.02
C ARG A 288 -28.96 -5.48 -73.80
N LYS A 289 -27.91 -5.59 -74.60
CA LYS A 289 -27.26 -4.43 -75.27
C LYS A 289 -28.21 -3.60 -76.14
N GLU A 290 -29.21 -4.25 -76.72
CA GLU A 290 -30.26 -3.65 -77.55
C GLU A 290 -31.46 -3.08 -76.78
N LYS A 291 -31.49 -3.17 -75.44
CA LYS A 291 -32.56 -2.64 -74.58
C LYS A 291 -32.08 -1.44 -73.75
N ALA A 292 -32.90 -0.39 -73.67
CA ALA A 292 -32.53 0.83 -72.94
C ALA A 292 -32.53 0.65 -71.41
N ALA A 293 -33.52 -0.07 -70.87
CA ALA A 293 -33.76 -0.19 -69.43
C ALA A 293 -32.79 -1.16 -68.74
N TRP A 294 -32.33 -0.79 -67.54
CA TRP A 294 -31.49 -1.60 -66.66
C TRP A 294 -32.35 -2.42 -65.68
N THR A 295 -31.91 -3.64 -65.37
CA THR A 295 -32.41 -4.46 -64.26
C THR A 295 -31.38 -4.43 -63.14
N ALA A 296 -31.82 -4.10 -61.91
CA ALA A 296 -30.95 -3.96 -60.75
C ALA A 296 -31.19 -5.11 -59.74
N VAL A 297 -30.10 -5.69 -59.23
CA VAL A 297 -30.13 -6.76 -58.22
C VAL A 297 -29.19 -6.40 -57.07
N ARG A 298 -29.67 -6.53 -55.83
CA ARG A 298 -28.85 -6.42 -54.62
C ARG A 298 -28.23 -7.78 -54.29
N VAL A 299 -26.90 -7.81 -54.23
CA VAL A 299 -26.09 -8.96 -53.86
C VAL A 299 -25.52 -8.68 -52.47
N PRO A 300 -25.70 -9.57 -51.47
CA PRO A 300 -25.09 -9.45 -50.15
C PRO A 300 -23.55 -9.40 -50.21
N HIS A 301 -22.90 -9.20 -49.07
CA HIS A 301 -21.45 -9.42 -48.99
C HIS A 301 -21.11 -10.86 -49.38
N VAL A 302 -20.21 -11.00 -50.35
CA VAL A 302 -19.65 -12.28 -50.82
C VAL A 302 -18.13 -12.22 -50.71
N GLU A 303 -17.54 -13.24 -50.09
CA GLU A 303 -16.09 -13.41 -49.98
C GLU A 303 -15.49 -14.04 -51.24
N SER A 304 -16.29 -14.81 -51.99
CA SER A 304 -15.98 -15.34 -53.32
C SER A 304 -16.43 -14.39 -54.45
N SER A 305 -15.76 -14.46 -55.60
CA SER A 305 -16.00 -13.56 -56.73
C SER A 305 -17.17 -13.99 -57.61
N GLY A 306 -18.32 -13.31 -57.47
CA GLY A 306 -19.36 -13.24 -58.49
C GLY A 306 -20.79 -13.52 -58.03
N TYR A 307 -21.72 -13.34 -58.96
CA TYR A 307 -23.15 -13.57 -58.82
C TYR A 307 -23.68 -14.27 -60.07
N VAL A 308 -24.55 -15.26 -59.87
CA VAL A 308 -25.24 -16.00 -60.94
C VAL A 308 -26.67 -15.49 -61.03
N TYR A 309 -27.03 -14.90 -62.18
CA TYR A 309 -28.42 -14.57 -62.48
C TYR A 309 -29.07 -15.73 -63.25
N TYR A 310 -30.13 -16.32 -62.68
CA TYR A 310 -30.88 -17.41 -63.28
C TYR A 310 -32.18 -16.91 -63.92
N ASN A 311 -32.47 -17.33 -65.17
CA ASN A 311 -33.71 -17.04 -65.88
C ASN A 311 -33.91 -18.01 -67.06
N ASP A 312 -34.98 -18.80 -67.04
CA ASP A 312 -35.32 -19.83 -68.06
C ASP A 312 -35.55 -19.27 -69.47
N SER A 313 -35.68 -17.94 -69.63
CA SER A 313 -35.82 -17.24 -70.91
C SER A 313 -34.52 -16.59 -71.41
N LEU A 314 -33.36 -16.89 -70.79
CA LEU A 314 -32.07 -16.48 -71.33
C LEU A 314 -31.78 -17.20 -72.65
N THR A 315 -31.32 -16.42 -73.64
CA THR A 315 -30.95 -16.90 -74.96
C THR A 315 -29.42 -17.06 -74.99
N PRO A 316 -28.85 -18.21 -75.44
CA PRO A 316 -27.40 -18.40 -75.53
C PRO A 316 -26.69 -17.28 -76.30
N TYR A 317 -25.41 -17.03 -75.96
CA TYR A 317 -24.56 -16.01 -76.62
C TYR A 317 -25.18 -14.60 -76.74
N THR A 318 -26.10 -14.22 -75.85
CA THR A 318 -26.71 -12.88 -75.84
C THR A 318 -25.79 -11.90 -75.11
N PRO A 319 -25.41 -10.75 -75.72
CA PRO A 319 -24.57 -9.76 -75.08
C PRO A 319 -25.35 -8.89 -74.10
N PHE A 320 -24.93 -8.91 -72.84
CA PHE A 320 -25.39 -8.03 -71.77
C PHE A 320 -24.36 -6.96 -71.47
N GLU A 321 -24.80 -5.72 -71.34
CA GLU A 321 -24.03 -4.66 -70.66
C GLU A 321 -24.26 -4.78 -69.16
N VAL A 322 -23.17 -4.78 -68.39
CA VAL A 322 -23.18 -4.94 -66.93
C VAL A 322 -22.33 -3.86 -66.26
N LYS A 323 -22.76 -3.41 -65.09
CA LYS A 323 -22.02 -2.49 -64.19
C LYS A 323 -22.37 -2.81 -62.74
N VAL A 324 -21.42 -2.62 -61.83
CA VAL A 324 -21.60 -2.93 -60.41
C VAL A 324 -21.17 -1.75 -59.55
N LYS A 325 -21.89 -1.48 -58.46
CA LYS A 325 -21.48 -0.54 -57.40
C LYS A 325 -21.53 -1.24 -56.05
N ALA A 326 -20.70 -0.80 -55.11
CA ALA A 326 -20.85 -1.23 -53.72
C ALA A 326 -21.95 -0.41 -53.01
N TYR A 327 -22.51 -0.93 -51.93
CA TYR A 327 -23.36 -0.19 -51.00
C TYR A 327 -23.07 -0.59 -49.55
N ASN A 328 -23.47 0.26 -48.61
CA ASN A 328 -23.54 -0.07 -47.18
C ASN A 328 -24.71 0.70 -46.52
N ARG A 329 -24.86 0.64 -45.19
CA ARG A 329 -25.93 1.33 -44.43
C ARG A 329 -25.90 2.87 -44.49
N ARG A 330 -24.87 3.48 -45.08
CA ARG A 330 -24.77 4.94 -45.28
C ARG A 330 -25.05 5.40 -46.70
N GLY A 331 -24.99 4.50 -47.69
CA GLY A 331 -25.33 4.85 -49.06
C GLY A 331 -24.75 3.88 -50.10
N GLU A 332 -24.90 4.29 -51.36
CA GLU A 332 -24.45 3.56 -52.53
C GLU A 332 -23.21 4.27 -53.11
N GLY A 333 -22.20 3.50 -53.48
CA GLY A 333 -20.95 4.01 -54.05
C GLY A 333 -21.01 4.23 -55.56
N PRO A 334 -19.90 4.68 -56.19
CA PRO A 334 -19.82 4.84 -57.63
C PRO A 334 -19.90 3.48 -58.35
N PHE A 335 -20.46 3.50 -59.57
CA PHE A 335 -20.42 2.35 -60.48
C PHE A 335 -19.02 2.12 -61.03
N SER A 336 -18.73 0.85 -61.31
CA SER A 336 -17.67 0.43 -62.21
C SER A 336 -17.84 1.03 -63.62
N GLN A 337 -16.81 0.90 -64.46
CA GLN A 337 -17.01 0.97 -65.90
C GLN A 337 -17.99 -0.13 -66.35
N ILE A 338 -18.67 0.09 -67.48
CA ILE A 338 -19.56 -0.92 -68.08
C ILE A 338 -18.70 -1.97 -68.76
N ALA A 339 -18.91 -3.24 -68.43
CA ALA A 339 -18.38 -4.38 -69.17
C ALA A 339 -19.47 -4.99 -70.06
N VAL A 340 -19.06 -5.77 -71.06
CA VAL A 340 -19.95 -6.60 -71.87
C VAL A 340 -19.65 -8.07 -71.56
N VAL A 341 -20.69 -8.84 -71.25
CA VAL A 341 -20.63 -10.27 -70.93
C VAL A 341 -21.69 -11.02 -71.72
N ASN A 342 -21.44 -12.27 -72.07
CA ASN A 342 -22.38 -13.10 -72.82
C ASN A 342 -22.99 -14.16 -71.89
N SER A 343 -24.26 -14.53 -72.14
CA SER A 343 -24.85 -15.77 -71.61
C SER A 343 -24.14 -17.01 -72.19
N ALA A 344 -24.36 -18.16 -71.56
CA ALA A 344 -23.69 -19.44 -71.85
C ALA A 344 -23.65 -19.83 -73.34
N GLU A 345 -22.60 -20.58 -73.71
CA GLU A 345 -22.45 -21.24 -75.00
C GLU A 345 -23.10 -22.63 -75.00
N GLU A 346 -23.31 -23.19 -76.19
CA GLU A 346 -24.04 -24.45 -76.39
C GLU A 346 -23.12 -25.67 -76.24
N GLY A 347 -22.97 -26.14 -75.00
CA GLY A 347 -22.21 -27.37 -74.70
C GLY A 347 -22.94 -28.65 -75.12
N GLU A 348 -22.28 -29.53 -75.87
CA GLU A 348 -22.78 -30.87 -76.19
C GLU A 348 -22.81 -31.78 -74.93
N PRO A 349 -23.79 -32.70 -74.83
CA PRO A 349 -23.90 -33.61 -73.69
C PRO A 349 -22.83 -34.72 -73.73
N ILE A 350 -21.94 -34.74 -72.73
CA ILE A 350 -20.96 -35.82 -72.56
C ILE A 350 -21.70 -37.12 -72.19
N LEU A 351 -21.62 -38.13 -73.07
CA LEU A 351 -22.20 -39.45 -72.87
C LEU A 351 -21.52 -40.21 -71.71
N ILE A 352 -22.30 -40.59 -70.70
CA ILE A 352 -21.89 -41.52 -69.64
C ILE A 352 -22.38 -42.94 -70.01
N PRO A 353 -21.50 -43.94 -70.15
CA PRO A 353 -21.90 -45.33 -70.27
C PRO A 353 -22.42 -45.86 -68.91
N LEU A 354 -23.70 -46.22 -68.86
CA LEU A 354 -24.29 -46.96 -67.74
C LEU A 354 -23.69 -48.37 -67.65
N LEU A 355 -23.52 -48.90 -66.43
CA LEU A 355 -23.74 -50.33 -66.17
C LEU A 355 -24.08 -50.60 -64.68
N HIS A 356 -25.17 -51.33 -64.47
CA HIS A 356 -25.63 -51.97 -63.21
C HIS A 356 -25.99 -51.11 -61.98
N SER A 357 -27.30 -50.86 -61.90
CA SER A 357 -28.13 -50.84 -60.68
C SER A 357 -28.43 -52.32 -60.23
N PRO A 358 -29.36 -52.70 -59.29
CA PRO A 358 -30.60 -52.01 -58.91
C PRO A 358 -31.16 -52.16 -57.46
N LEU A 359 -32.30 -51.48 -57.23
CA LEU A 359 -33.29 -51.63 -56.13
C LEU A 359 -32.84 -51.16 -54.72
N GLN A 360 -33.73 -50.65 -53.85
CA GLN A 360 -35.18 -50.42 -53.96
C GLN A 360 -35.62 -49.15 -53.21
N HIS A 361 -36.73 -48.52 -53.63
CA HIS A 361 -37.39 -47.43 -52.88
C HIS A 361 -38.30 -47.98 -51.76
N ASN A 362 -38.51 -47.19 -50.71
CA ASN A 362 -39.85 -46.70 -50.36
C ASN A 362 -39.81 -45.51 -49.38
N VAL A 363 -40.92 -44.76 -49.34
CA VAL A 363 -41.09 -43.45 -48.68
C VAL A 363 -42.08 -43.59 -47.51
N PHE A 364 -41.96 -42.77 -46.45
CA PHE A 364 -43.09 -42.05 -45.80
C PHE A 364 -42.56 -41.00 -44.78
N LEU A 365 -43.48 -40.28 -44.10
CA LEU A 365 -43.30 -38.87 -43.69
C LEU A 365 -43.40 -38.58 -42.18
N LEU A 366 -42.98 -37.34 -41.85
CA LEU A 366 -43.36 -36.48 -40.69
C LEU A 366 -42.61 -36.56 -39.33
N SER A 367 -41.84 -35.48 -39.10
CA SER A 367 -42.01 -34.50 -38.00
C SER A 367 -41.02 -34.45 -36.81
N ASN A 368 -40.66 -33.19 -36.50
CA ASN A 368 -40.18 -32.59 -35.26
C ASN A 368 -38.75 -32.84 -34.70
N ASP A 369 -37.98 -31.74 -34.78
CA ASP A 369 -37.19 -31.10 -33.71
C ASP A 369 -35.75 -31.56 -33.36
N ASN A 370 -34.82 -30.71 -33.83
CA ASN A 370 -33.62 -30.20 -33.14
C ASN A 370 -32.37 -31.10 -32.98
N ILE A 371 -31.44 -30.96 -33.94
CA ILE A 371 -29.99 -31.21 -33.76
C ILE A 371 -29.17 -30.12 -34.49
N TYR A 372 -28.30 -29.40 -33.76
CA TYR A 372 -27.08 -28.76 -34.28
C TYR A 372 -26.10 -28.54 -33.10
N ALA A 373 -24.77 -28.68 -33.22
CA ALA A 373 -23.97 -29.51 -34.12
C ALA A 373 -22.56 -29.72 -33.52
N GLY A 374 -21.96 -30.91 -33.73
CA GLY A 374 -20.59 -31.21 -33.31
C GLY A 374 -19.53 -30.77 -34.32
N THR A 375 -18.26 -30.76 -33.92
CA THR A 375 -17.14 -30.16 -34.66
C THR A 375 -16.37 -31.11 -35.61
N TRP A 376 -15.90 -30.52 -36.71
CA TRP A 376 -14.64 -30.78 -37.43
C TRP A 376 -14.17 -32.21 -37.79
N GLY A 377 -14.09 -32.44 -39.10
CA GLY A 377 -13.16 -33.37 -39.78
C GLY A 377 -13.25 -33.13 -41.30
N HIS A 378 -12.21 -33.27 -42.14
CA HIS A 378 -10.79 -33.60 -41.94
C HIS A 378 -9.94 -32.86 -42.99
N LYS A 379 -8.64 -32.63 -42.74
CA LYS A 379 -7.69 -32.20 -43.79
C LYS A 379 -7.17 -33.39 -44.61
N MET A 380 -6.85 -33.16 -45.88
CA MET A 380 -6.21 -34.13 -46.77
C MET A 380 -4.77 -33.71 -47.13
N ALA A 381 -3.91 -34.70 -47.39
CA ALA A 381 -2.62 -34.68 -48.10
C ALA A 381 -1.64 -33.50 -47.95
N PRO A 382 -0.45 -33.76 -47.36
CA PRO A 382 0.76 -32.97 -47.60
C PRO A 382 1.98 -33.81 -48.00
N ARG A 383 2.76 -33.35 -49.00
CA ARG A 383 4.22 -33.19 -48.98
C ARG A 383 4.79 -33.12 -50.40
N ASP A 384 5.52 -32.05 -50.67
CA ASP A 384 6.90 -32.19 -51.11
C ASP A 384 7.80 -31.53 -50.02
N ALA A 385 8.21 -32.35 -49.04
CA ALA A 385 9.11 -31.95 -47.96
C ALA A 385 9.71 -33.21 -47.30
N ALA A 386 11.03 -33.20 -47.09
CA ALA A 386 11.82 -34.39 -46.82
C ALA A 386 11.67 -35.00 -45.40
N LYS A 387 12.37 -36.12 -45.21
CA LYS A 387 12.57 -36.90 -43.97
C LYS A 387 11.37 -37.77 -43.53
N MET A 388 11.66 -39.07 -43.47
CA MET A 388 10.82 -40.18 -43.00
C MET A 388 10.72 -40.19 -41.46
N PRO A 389 9.81 -41.00 -40.86
CA PRO A 389 10.12 -42.42 -40.62
C PRO A 389 9.05 -43.39 -41.17
N PHE A 390 9.41 -44.66 -41.34
CA PHE A 390 8.51 -45.72 -41.83
C PHE A 390 8.49 -46.97 -40.93
N ALA A 391 7.40 -47.72 -41.08
CA ALA A 391 6.87 -48.82 -40.27
C ALA A 391 7.80 -49.96 -39.79
N TYR A 392 7.46 -50.46 -38.59
CA TYR A 392 7.27 -51.88 -38.22
C TYR A 392 7.48 -52.95 -39.32
N ARG A 393 8.27 -54.01 -39.02
CA ARG A 393 7.77 -55.40 -38.79
C ARG A 393 8.91 -56.45 -38.58
N ARG A 394 8.53 -57.59 -37.98
CA ARG A 394 9.18 -58.93 -37.88
C ARG A 394 10.20 -59.20 -36.75
N ASN A 395 9.68 -59.96 -35.78
CA ASN A 395 10.25 -61.13 -35.06
C ASN A 395 11.70 -61.59 -35.40
N CYS A 396 12.44 -62.02 -34.36
CA CYS A 396 12.64 -63.46 -34.07
C CYS A 396 13.34 -63.73 -32.71
N GLY A 397 12.83 -64.70 -31.95
CA GLY A 397 13.47 -65.33 -30.76
C GLY A 397 13.46 -64.51 -29.44
N GLY A 398 13.24 -65.09 -28.25
CA GLY A 398 12.71 -66.44 -27.94
C GLY A 398 12.93 -66.89 -26.48
N VAL A 399 11.88 -67.47 -25.85
CA VAL A 399 11.87 -68.65 -24.95
C VAL A 399 12.97 -68.72 -23.84
N ILE A 400 12.68 -68.75 -22.53
CA ILE A 400 11.94 -69.78 -21.75
C ILE A 400 11.03 -69.15 -20.64
N THR A 401 9.99 -69.87 -20.23
CA THR A 401 8.98 -69.50 -19.20
C THR A 401 8.86 -70.50 -18.03
N ALA A 402 8.58 -70.02 -16.81
CA ALA A 402 7.96 -70.77 -15.68
C ALA A 402 7.57 -69.77 -14.56
N GLN A 403 6.56 -69.94 -13.68
CA GLN A 403 5.45 -70.90 -13.59
C GLN A 403 4.36 -70.35 -12.63
N CYS A 404 3.12 -70.87 -12.70
CA CYS A 404 2.05 -70.79 -11.68
C CYS A 404 1.42 -72.19 -11.54
N PRO A 405 0.89 -72.62 -10.37
CA PRO A 405 -0.59 -72.65 -10.21
C PRO A 405 -1.23 -72.69 -8.77
N THR A 406 -2.45 -72.12 -8.67
CA THR A 406 -3.67 -72.65 -7.97
C THR A 406 -3.96 -72.56 -6.44
N GLN A 407 -5.29 -72.55 -6.16
CA GLN A 407 -6.08 -72.79 -4.92
C GLN A 407 -6.27 -71.62 -3.91
N GLY A 408 -7.43 -71.41 -3.25
CA GLY A 408 -8.80 -71.96 -3.49
C GLY A 408 -9.83 -71.83 -2.32
N ARG A 409 -11.02 -71.23 -2.57
CA ARG A 409 -12.25 -71.08 -1.70
C ARG A 409 -12.11 -70.15 -0.46
N LYS A 410 -13.07 -69.32 0.02
CA LYS A 410 -14.55 -69.30 0.26
C LYS A 410 -15.02 -70.00 1.56
N VAL A 411 -15.99 -69.48 2.36
CA VAL A 411 -16.91 -68.31 2.18
C VAL A 411 -16.49 -67.06 3.02
N VAL A 412 -17.20 -66.33 3.91
CA VAL A 412 -18.56 -66.35 4.56
C VAL A 412 -19.05 -64.88 4.82
N GLY A 413 -20.07 -64.63 5.68
CA GLY A 413 -20.61 -63.31 6.12
C GLY A 413 -21.57 -63.46 7.32
N PRO A 414 -22.45 -62.49 7.73
CA PRO A 414 -22.71 -61.08 7.31
C PRO A 414 -22.31 -60.06 8.44
N GLY A 415 -22.74 -58.79 8.55
CA GLY A 415 -23.44 -57.83 7.65
C GLY A 415 -24.70 -57.13 8.25
N ALA A 416 -24.88 -55.81 8.01
CA ALA A 416 -26.06 -54.93 8.32
C ALA A 416 -26.31 -54.57 9.82
N ARG A 417 -26.98 -53.46 10.27
CA ARG A 417 -27.47 -52.16 9.70
C ARG A 417 -27.97 -51.22 10.85
N VAL A 418 -28.04 -49.89 10.61
CA VAL A 418 -29.13 -48.95 11.05
C VAL A 418 -29.33 -48.52 12.55
N VAL A 419 -28.98 -47.24 12.84
CA VAL A 419 -29.81 -46.15 13.48
C VAL A 419 -30.06 -45.99 15.02
N ARG A 420 -29.88 -44.72 15.47
CA ARG A 420 -30.57 -43.89 16.51
C ARG A 420 -29.98 -43.59 17.94
N ILE A 421 -29.55 -42.31 18.10
CA ILE A 421 -29.87 -41.24 19.10
C ILE A 421 -30.09 -41.59 20.61
N ILE A 422 -29.72 -40.62 21.48
CA ILE A 422 -29.96 -40.46 22.95
C ILE A 422 -28.93 -41.22 23.82
N GLY A 423 -28.31 -40.66 24.87
CA GLY A 423 -28.28 -39.29 25.43
C GLY A 423 -27.87 -39.28 26.93
N GLY A 424 -27.56 -38.12 27.53
CA GLY A 424 -27.60 -37.92 29.00
C GLY A 424 -26.31 -38.10 29.85
N SER A 425 -25.62 -36.98 30.11
CA SER A 425 -25.15 -36.44 31.40
C SER A 425 -24.72 -37.29 32.64
N SER A 426 -23.72 -36.73 33.37
CA SER A 426 -23.62 -36.49 34.85
C SER A 426 -22.65 -37.27 35.80
N TYR A 427 -21.76 -36.48 36.44
CA TYR A 427 -21.33 -36.44 37.88
C TYR A 427 -20.51 -37.53 38.64
N ARG A 428 -19.24 -37.17 38.91
CA ARG A 428 -18.54 -37.00 40.24
C ARG A 428 -18.33 -38.18 41.24
N TRP A 429 -17.46 -37.86 42.22
CA TRP A 429 -17.09 -38.44 43.55
C TRP A 429 -15.62 -38.93 43.63
N ALA A 430 -14.86 -38.91 44.74
CA ALA A 430 -14.74 -38.02 45.92
C ALA A 430 -13.46 -38.42 46.74
N HIS A 431 -13.06 -37.65 47.77
CA HIS A 431 -11.89 -37.94 48.63
C HIS A 431 -12.11 -39.07 49.67
N PRO A 432 -11.00 -39.56 50.28
CA PRO A 432 -10.90 -39.51 51.75
C PRO A 432 -9.58 -38.88 52.29
N ARG A 433 -9.41 -38.84 53.63
CA ARG A 433 -8.29 -38.23 54.41
C ARG A 433 -7.77 -39.17 55.50
N LEU A 434 -6.53 -38.98 55.96
CA LEU A 434 -5.95 -39.23 57.31
C LEU A 434 -4.46 -38.74 57.30
N ALA A 435 -3.73 -38.38 58.37
CA ALA A 435 -3.99 -38.40 59.82
C ALA A 435 -3.34 -37.20 60.63
N ARG A 436 -2.60 -37.50 61.72
CA ARG A 436 -2.04 -36.69 62.87
C ARG A 436 -1.01 -37.61 63.60
N LEU A 437 -0.02 -37.26 64.45
CA LEU A 437 0.53 -36.09 65.22
C LEU A 437 2.04 -36.46 65.60
N PRO A 438 2.72 -36.03 66.70
CA PRO A 438 3.35 -34.71 66.96
C PRO A 438 4.81 -34.68 67.55
N SER A 439 5.31 -33.44 67.75
CA SER A 439 6.11 -32.93 68.91
C SER A 439 7.66 -32.94 68.92
N GLY A 440 8.24 -31.87 69.50
CA GLY A 440 9.66 -31.65 69.78
C GLY A 440 10.03 -30.15 69.93
N GLY A 441 10.67 -29.75 71.04
CA GLY A 441 11.25 -28.40 71.27
C GLY A 441 12.77 -28.49 71.52
N SER A 442 13.52 -27.49 72.01
CA SER A 442 13.25 -26.09 72.43
C SER A 442 14.61 -25.39 72.70
N LEU A 443 14.72 -24.04 72.58
CA LEU A 443 15.33 -23.10 73.57
C LEU A 443 15.72 -21.72 72.96
N ARG A 444 16.04 -20.75 73.84
CA ARG A 444 16.49 -19.37 73.53
C ARG A 444 17.74 -19.00 74.36
N PRO A 445 18.28 -17.77 74.22
CA PRO A 445 18.16 -16.84 75.37
C PRO A 445 17.64 -15.42 74.99
N ARG A 446 17.68 -14.46 75.94
CA ARG A 446 17.05 -13.12 75.88
C ARG A 446 18.05 -11.96 75.98
N VAL A 447 17.67 -10.84 75.39
CA VAL A 447 17.93 -9.46 75.89
C VAL A 447 16.55 -8.83 76.18
N SER A 448 16.47 -7.69 76.90
CA SER A 448 15.22 -7.24 77.56
C SER A 448 15.18 -5.74 77.89
N VAL A 449 13.97 -5.24 78.23
CA VAL A 449 13.65 -3.89 78.81
C VAL A 449 13.62 -2.78 77.72
N GLU A 450 12.75 -1.74 77.71
CA GLU A 450 11.86 -1.14 78.73
C GLU A 450 10.43 -0.79 78.20
N SER A 451 9.68 0.04 78.93
CA SER A 451 8.24 0.35 78.73
C SER A 451 7.97 1.81 78.31
N ARG A 452 6.85 2.03 77.58
CA ARG A 452 5.87 3.11 77.85
C ARG A 452 4.61 3.03 76.96
N VAL A 453 3.54 3.62 77.50
CA VAL A 453 2.16 3.75 77.01
C VAL A 453 2.02 4.05 75.50
N ARG A 454 1.03 3.43 74.84
CA ARG A 454 0.32 3.99 73.68
C ARG A 454 -1.20 3.81 73.81
N GLN A 455 -1.94 4.70 73.14
CA GLN A 455 -3.40 4.80 73.25
C GLN A 455 -4.13 3.63 72.56
N LEU A 456 -5.40 3.44 72.93
CA LEU A 456 -6.37 2.67 72.15
C LEU A 456 -6.42 3.21 70.72
N GLN A 457 -6.08 2.37 69.73
CA GLN A 457 -6.29 2.70 68.33
C GLN A 457 -7.78 2.51 67.97
N PRO A 458 -8.39 3.37 67.15
CA PRO A 458 -9.72 3.12 66.62
C PRO A 458 -9.70 1.86 65.73
N THR A 459 -10.74 1.04 65.83
CA THR A 459 -10.96 -0.11 64.95
C THR A 459 -11.18 0.37 63.52
N LEU A 460 -10.37 -0.11 62.58
CA LEU A 460 -10.46 0.30 61.17
C LEU A 460 -11.66 -0.38 60.49
N ALA A 461 -12.31 0.34 59.57
CA ALA A 461 -13.32 -0.23 58.68
C ALA A 461 -12.73 -1.41 57.86
N PRO A 462 -13.55 -2.38 57.41
CA PRO A 462 -13.06 -3.49 56.58
C PRO A 462 -12.50 -2.95 55.25
N ASN A 463 -11.18 -3.02 55.02
CA ASN A 463 -10.53 -2.34 53.90
C ASN A 463 -10.49 -3.20 52.62
N ARG A 464 -11.52 -4.03 52.44
CA ARG A 464 -11.68 -4.92 51.28
C ARG A 464 -13.09 -4.79 50.71
N ARG A 465 -13.14 -4.50 49.40
CA ARG A 465 -14.37 -4.55 48.59
C ARG A 465 -14.96 -5.97 48.62
N PRO A 466 -16.28 -6.14 48.39
CA PRO A 466 -16.87 -7.40 47.95
C PRO A 466 -16.05 -8.04 46.82
N GLY A 467 -16.02 -9.39 46.77
CA GLY A 467 -15.23 -10.15 45.80
C GLY A 467 -15.80 -10.11 44.38
N ASN A 468 -15.81 -11.25 43.66
CA ASN A 468 -16.35 -11.25 42.30
C ASN A 468 -17.86 -10.98 42.34
N VAL A 469 -18.25 -9.79 41.88
CA VAL A 469 -19.65 -9.41 41.74
C VAL A 469 -20.17 -9.91 40.40
N SER A 470 -21.33 -10.56 40.44
CA SER A 470 -22.05 -11.08 39.28
C SER A 470 -23.52 -10.71 39.39
N TRP A 471 -24.22 -10.65 38.26
CA TRP A 471 -25.64 -10.35 38.22
C TRP A 471 -26.37 -11.26 37.23
N LYS A 472 -27.69 -11.33 37.41
CA LYS A 472 -28.62 -11.83 36.41
C LYS A 472 -29.81 -10.87 36.34
N THR A 473 -30.13 -10.44 35.12
CA THR A 473 -31.38 -9.76 34.76
C THR A 473 -32.49 -10.78 34.52
N ASP A 474 -33.71 -10.41 34.88
CA ASP A 474 -34.95 -10.93 34.29
C ASP A 474 -35.81 -9.76 33.78
N SER A 475 -37.09 -9.99 33.45
CA SER A 475 -37.93 -8.97 32.81
C SER A 475 -38.31 -7.80 33.72
N SER A 476 -38.17 -7.93 35.04
CA SER A 476 -38.58 -6.90 36.01
C SER A 476 -37.62 -6.72 37.20
N SER A 477 -36.48 -7.43 37.22
CA SER A 477 -35.52 -7.34 38.32
C SER A 477 -34.07 -7.71 37.95
N VAL A 478 -33.14 -7.28 38.82
CA VAL A 478 -31.70 -7.59 38.76
C VAL A 478 -31.28 -8.24 40.08
N THR A 479 -30.93 -9.53 40.01
CA THR A 479 -30.34 -10.27 41.13
C THR A 479 -28.83 -10.15 41.09
N LEU A 480 -28.27 -9.42 42.04
CA LEU A 480 -26.83 -9.29 42.30
C LEU A 480 -26.35 -10.40 43.24
N ARG A 481 -25.10 -10.84 43.06
CA ARG A 481 -24.39 -11.81 43.91
C ARG A 481 -22.92 -11.43 44.02
N TRP A 482 -22.31 -11.61 45.19
CA TRP A 482 -20.88 -11.35 45.44
C TRP A 482 -20.27 -12.43 46.34
N ASP A 483 -18.94 -12.50 46.40
CA ASP A 483 -18.25 -13.35 47.38
C ASP A 483 -18.21 -12.69 48.77
N HIS A 484 -18.30 -13.52 49.82
CA HIS A 484 -18.22 -13.06 51.21
C HIS A 484 -16.80 -12.56 51.56
N VAL A 485 -16.69 -11.29 51.94
CA VAL A 485 -15.46 -10.69 52.47
C VAL A 485 -15.18 -11.23 53.87
N LYS A 486 -13.95 -11.69 54.13
CA LYS A 486 -13.46 -11.96 55.48
C LYS A 486 -12.55 -10.82 55.93
N ALA A 487 -12.79 -10.29 57.13
CA ALA A 487 -11.90 -9.33 57.76
C ALA A 487 -10.51 -9.94 58.03
N MET A 488 -9.47 -9.13 57.87
CA MET A 488 -8.08 -9.48 58.18
C MET A 488 -7.68 -9.02 59.58
N HIS A 489 -6.49 -9.42 60.02
CA HIS A 489 -5.98 -9.02 61.35
C HIS A 489 -5.85 -7.49 61.41
N ASN A 490 -6.39 -6.89 62.49
CA ASN A 490 -6.53 -5.45 62.73
C ASN A 490 -7.61 -4.71 61.91
N GLU A 491 -8.48 -5.42 61.16
CA GLU A 491 -9.74 -4.86 60.64
C GLU A 491 -10.91 -5.16 61.60
N SER A 492 -11.94 -4.31 61.59
CA SER A 492 -13.22 -4.64 62.26
C SER A 492 -13.94 -5.79 61.55
N ALA A 493 -14.73 -6.58 62.30
CA ALA A 493 -15.51 -7.67 61.75
C ALA A 493 -16.57 -7.15 60.76
N VAL A 494 -16.73 -7.84 59.62
CA VAL A 494 -17.79 -7.53 58.65
C VAL A 494 -19.14 -7.96 59.26
N LEU A 495 -19.94 -6.98 59.67
CA LEU A 495 -21.29 -7.19 60.21
C LEU A 495 -22.33 -7.40 59.10
N GLY A 496 -22.07 -6.86 57.91
CA GLY A 496 -22.94 -7.05 56.76
C GLY A 496 -22.53 -6.27 55.51
N TYR A 497 -23.51 -6.06 54.63
CA TYR A 497 -23.34 -5.38 53.35
C TYR A 497 -24.35 -4.25 53.19
N LYS A 498 -23.95 -3.16 52.53
CA LYS A 498 -24.79 -2.05 52.11
C LYS A 498 -24.82 -2.01 50.60
N VAL A 499 -26.01 -1.98 50.01
CA VAL A 499 -26.25 -1.84 48.57
C VAL A 499 -27.04 -0.56 48.35
N LEU A 500 -26.35 0.49 47.91
CA LEU A 500 -27.00 1.69 47.38
C LEU A 500 -27.36 1.42 45.91
N TYR A 501 -28.56 1.82 45.49
CA TYR A 501 -28.97 1.70 44.09
C TYR A 501 -29.80 2.90 43.66
N LYS A 502 -29.68 3.29 42.39
CA LYS A 502 -30.43 4.40 41.81
C LYS A 502 -31.32 3.92 40.66
N HIS A 503 -32.62 4.18 40.76
CA HIS A 503 -33.67 3.79 39.82
C HIS A 503 -34.56 5.01 39.54
N GLU A 504 -34.84 5.31 38.27
CA GLU A 504 -35.67 6.44 37.83
C GLU A 504 -35.36 7.79 38.52
N GLY A 505 -34.07 8.04 38.79
CA GLY A 505 -33.59 9.25 39.46
C GLY A 505 -33.60 9.18 41.00
N GLN A 506 -34.37 8.28 41.61
CA GLN A 506 -34.42 8.08 43.06
C GLN A 506 -33.30 7.15 43.54
N THR A 507 -32.64 7.51 44.64
CA THR A 507 -31.60 6.69 45.28
C THR A 507 -32.18 5.97 46.50
N SER A 508 -31.93 4.65 46.60
CA SER A 508 -32.39 3.77 47.68
C SER A 508 -31.24 2.98 48.29
N LEU A 509 -31.34 2.63 49.58
CA LEU A 509 -30.34 1.83 50.30
C LEU A 509 -30.96 0.55 50.85
N LYS A 510 -30.37 -0.61 50.55
CA LYS A 510 -30.62 -1.86 51.28
C LYS A 510 -29.43 -2.18 52.17
N VAL A 511 -29.67 -2.36 53.46
CA VAL A 511 -28.71 -2.91 54.42
C VAL A 511 -29.01 -4.38 54.63
N LEU A 512 -27.98 -5.21 54.62
CA LEU A 512 -28.05 -6.67 54.63
C LEU A 512 -27.09 -7.21 55.69
N ASP A 513 -27.43 -8.32 56.33
CA ASP A 513 -26.54 -9.01 57.28
C ASP A 513 -25.43 -9.79 56.57
N GLN A 514 -24.37 -10.15 57.31
CA GLN A 514 -23.21 -10.88 56.77
C GLN A 514 -23.54 -12.21 56.05
N SER A 515 -24.66 -12.88 56.35
CA SER A 515 -25.06 -14.11 55.66
C SER A 515 -25.64 -13.88 54.25
N LYS A 516 -25.96 -12.62 53.90
CA LYS A 516 -26.58 -12.25 52.62
C LYS A 516 -25.53 -11.76 51.64
N THR A 517 -25.08 -12.65 50.77
CA THR A 517 -24.17 -12.32 49.65
C THR A 517 -24.88 -12.14 48.31
N SER A 518 -26.18 -11.80 48.35
CA SER A 518 -27.02 -11.55 47.18
C SER A 518 -28.22 -10.66 47.51
N VAL A 519 -28.69 -9.88 46.54
CA VAL A 519 -29.92 -9.09 46.66
C VAL A 519 -30.65 -9.02 45.32
N ASN A 520 -31.99 -8.98 45.34
CA ASN A 520 -32.78 -8.65 44.16
C ASN A 520 -33.30 -7.20 44.23
N LEU A 521 -33.26 -6.50 43.10
CA LEU A 521 -33.64 -5.10 42.93
C LEU A 521 -34.58 -4.96 41.73
N PRO A 522 -35.62 -4.11 41.77
CA PRO A 522 -36.52 -3.94 40.62
C PRO A 522 -35.82 -3.24 39.44
N LEU A 523 -36.25 -3.57 38.23
CA LEU A 523 -35.90 -2.91 36.97
C LEU A 523 -37.21 -2.51 36.27
N SER A 524 -37.22 -1.36 35.60
CA SER A 524 -38.42 -0.88 34.87
C SER A 524 -38.62 -1.65 33.55
N GLU A 525 -39.86 -1.78 33.09
CA GLU A 525 -40.18 -2.57 31.89
C GLU A 525 -39.99 -1.78 30.57
N ASP A 526 -39.93 -0.45 30.61
CA ASP A 526 -39.78 0.43 29.44
C ASP A 526 -38.32 0.62 28.98
N ASP A 527 -38.14 1.12 27.75
CA ASP A 527 -36.90 1.03 26.96
C ASP A 527 -35.66 1.72 27.59
N GLY A 528 -34.62 0.92 27.86
CA GLY A 528 -33.25 1.39 28.09
C GLY A 528 -32.81 1.67 29.54
N GLY A 529 -33.64 1.36 30.54
CA GLY A 529 -33.31 1.60 31.95
C GLY A 529 -31.99 0.95 32.43
N TYR A 530 -31.20 1.70 33.22
CA TYR A 530 -29.99 1.21 33.90
C TYR A 530 -30.04 1.46 35.41
N LEU A 531 -29.48 0.53 36.19
CA LEU A 531 -29.23 0.69 37.62
C LEU A 531 -27.76 1.07 37.84
N VAL A 532 -27.52 2.18 38.54
CA VAL A 532 -26.22 2.44 39.20
C VAL A 532 -26.26 1.79 40.57
N LEU A 533 -25.22 1.03 40.90
CA LEU A 533 -25.18 0.11 42.03
C LEU A 533 -23.87 0.29 42.79
N GLU A 534 -23.92 0.54 44.09
CA GLU A 534 -22.75 0.66 44.96
C GLU A 534 -22.84 -0.36 46.10
N ILE A 535 -21.92 -1.32 46.13
CA ILE A 535 -21.87 -2.37 47.17
C ILE A 535 -20.67 -2.13 48.09
N ARG A 536 -20.93 -2.03 49.39
CA ARG A 536 -19.92 -1.92 50.47
C ARG A 536 -20.09 -3.04 51.48
N SER A 537 -18.98 -3.52 52.04
CA SER A 537 -18.97 -4.20 53.34
C SER A 537 -19.08 -3.16 54.46
N TRP A 538 -19.67 -3.50 55.60
CA TRP A 538 -19.65 -2.63 56.79
C TRP A 538 -19.33 -3.41 58.06
N GLY A 539 -18.72 -2.72 59.03
CA GLY A 539 -18.36 -3.26 60.34
C GLY A 539 -18.34 -2.17 61.42
N GLU A 540 -17.92 -2.52 62.63
CA GLU A 540 -17.87 -1.60 63.76
C GLU A 540 -16.95 -0.38 63.53
N GLY A 541 -15.94 -0.51 62.67
CA GLY A 541 -15.07 0.59 62.25
C GLY A 541 -15.63 1.47 61.12
N GLY A 542 -16.83 1.19 60.62
CA GLY A 542 -17.49 1.94 59.54
C GLY A 542 -17.67 1.16 58.24
N ASP A 543 -17.97 1.90 57.17
CA ASP A 543 -18.21 1.36 55.83
C ASP A 543 -16.90 1.20 55.04
N GLY A 544 -16.70 0.02 54.47
CA GLY A 544 -15.54 -0.31 53.64
C GLY A 544 -15.55 0.36 52.26
N PRO A 545 -14.50 0.14 51.45
CA PRO A 545 -14.39 0.70 50.11
C PRO A 545 -15.46 0.11 49.17
N ALA A 546 -15.98 0.97 48.30
CA ALA A 546 -17.08 0.67 47.41
C ALA A 546 -16.69 -0.19 46.20
N HIS A 547 -17.61 -1.05 45.77
CA HIS A 547 -17.64 -1.62 44.43
C HIS A 547 -18.83 -1.00 43.68
N GLU A 548 -18.55 -0.07 42.76
CA GLU A 548 -19.58 0.57 41.91
C GLU A 548 -19.68 -0.15 40.56
N ILE A 549 -20.92 -0.39 40.11
CA ILE A 549 -21.27 -1.12 38.89
C ILE A 549 -22.46 -0.44 38.22
N ILE A 550 -22.46 -0.35 36.89
CA ILE A 550 -23.62 0.07 36.11
C ILE A 550 -24.17 -1.14 35.34
N VAL A 551 -25.42 -1.51 35.61
CA VAL A 551 -26.12 -2.62 34.94
C VAL A 551 -27.23 -2.07 34.08
N SER A 552 -27.11 -2.27 32.76
CA SER A 552 -28.14 -2.01 31.76
C SER A 552 -28.75 -3.32 31.25
N ARG A 553 -29.99 -3.25 30.77
CA ARG A 553 -30.79 -4.38 30.27
C ARG A 553 -30.13 -5.14 29.12
N ASP A 554 -29.50 -4.43 28.18
CA ASP A 554 -29.26 -4.94 26.82
C ASP A 554 -27.79 -5.22 26.45
N SER A 555 -26.82 -4.74 27.24
CA SER A 555 -25.38 -4.78 26.89
C SER A 555 -24.47 -5.52 27.89
N GLY A 556 -24.98 -5.85 29.07
CA GLY A 556 -24.32 -6.79 29.98
C GLY A 556 -23.07 -6.32 30.74
N LEU A 557 -22.46 -5.15 30.44
CA LEU A 557 -21.42 -4.54 31.31
C LEU A 557 -21.12 -3.06 30.99
N LEU A 558 -20.94 -2.23 32.03
CA LEU A 558 -20.29 -0.90 31.97
C LEU A 558 -19.44 -0.66 33.23
N LEU A 559 -18.14 -0.40 33.04
CA LEU A 559 -17.12 -0.10 34.05
C LEU A 559 -16.11 0.88 33.41
N GLN A 560 -15.39 1.76 34.11
CA GLN A 560 -15.46 2.28 35.49
C GLN A 560 -14.65 3.60 35.46
N LYS A 561 -15.11 4.69 36.11
CA LYS A 561 -14.45 6.02 35.98
C LYS A 561 -14.09 6.61 37.32
N ASN A 562 -12.81 6.94 37.51
CA ASN A 562 -12.34 7.72 38.67
C ASN A 562 -12.79 9.17 38.57
N THR A 563 -13.05 9.79 39.71
CA THR A 563 -13.59 11.15 39.86
C THR A 563 -12.58 12.10 40.47
N ASP A 564 -12.53 13.32 39.96
CA ASP A 564 -12.37 14.54 40.77
C ASP A 564 -13.04 15.71 40.04
N TRP A 565 -13.50 16.70 40.82
CA TRP A 565 -14.11 18.02 40.50
C TRP A 565 -15.47 18.25 41.19
N ILE A 566 -15.47 19.20 42.13
CA ILE A 566 -16.64 19.93 42.64
C ILE A 566 -16.29 21.44 42.64
N GLU A 567 -17.31 22.29 42.62
CA GLU A 567 -17.30 23.77 42.53
C GLU A 567 -17.03 24.40 41.16
N MET A 568 -18.12 24.91 40.53
CA MET A 568 -18.23 26.18 39.78
C MET A 568 -19.58 26.28 39.05
N ARG A 569 -20.68 26.55 39.78
CA ARG A 569 -21.99 26.88 39.15
C ARG A 569 -22.04 28.33 38.66
N LEU A 570 -21.40 28.67 37.54
CA LEU A 570 -21.69 29.93 36.79
C LEU A 570 -21.22 30.02 35.32
N LEU A 571 -20.68 28.95 34.72
CA LEU A 571 -20.19 28.95 33.31
C LEU A 571 -20.95 27.97 32.38
N THR A 572 -22.27 27.85 32.58
CA THR A 572 -23.15 26.91 31.87
C THR A 572 -23.28 27.13 30.35
N ALA A 573 -22.81 28.26 29.81
CA ALA A 573 -22.79 28.54 28.37
C ALA A 573 -21.49 28.09 27.66
N LEU A 574 -20.41 27.78 28.41
CA LEU A 574 -19.11 27.37 27.85
C LEU A 574 -18.72 25.93 28.21
N GLY A 575 -19.20 25.40 29.35
CA GLY A 575 -18.85 24.04 29.80
C GLY A 575 -19.35 22.89 28.91
N VAL A 576 -20.36 23.12 28.07
CA VAL A 576 -21.01 22.08 27.24
C VAL A 576 -20.07 21.52 26.16
N LEU A 577 -19.10 22.31 25.65
CA LEU A 577 -18.15 21.82 24.64
C LEU A 577 -16.98 20.98 25.21
N LEU A 578 -16.69 21.08 26.51
CA LEU A 578 -15.43 20.58 27.09
C LEU A 578 -15.54 19.23 27.82
N ILE A 579 -16.73 18.77 28.19
CA ILE A 579 -16.92 17.53 28.96
C ILE A 579 -16.93 16.26 28.07
N LEU A 580 -16.89 16.42 26.74
CA LEU A 580 -16.74 15.30 25.78
C LEU A 580 -15.29 14.78 25.63
N HIS A 581 -14.27 15.48 26.18
CA HIS A 581 -12.85 15.18 25.93
C HIS A 581 -12.10 14.61 27.16
N THR A 582 -12.67 13.58 27.82
CA THR A 582 -11.95 12.79 28.87
C THR A 582 -12.02 11.28 28.64
N ALA A 583 -12.05 10.87 27.38
CA ALA A 583 -11.43 9.63 26.93
C ALA A 583 -10.36 10.05 25.90
N THR A 584 -9.09 9.70 26.14
CA THR A 584 -8.02 9.86 25.14
C THR A 584 -8.26 8.84 24.03
N SER A 585 -8.98 9.26 22.99
CA SER A 585 -9.25 8.40 21.83
C SER A 585 -7.92 7.91 21.25
N SER A 586 -7.78 6.59 21.12
CA SER A 586 -6.55 5.99 20.59
C SER A 586 -6.29 6.50 19.18
N ARG A 587 -5.02 6.69 18.81
CA ARG A 587 -4.63 7.21 17.51
C ARG A 587 -4.12 6.08 16.62
N LEU A 588 -4.57 6.04 15.37
CA LEU A 588 -3.98 5.22 14.31
C LEU A 588 -3.44 6.17 13.25
N VAL A 589 -2.12 6.29 13.19
CA VAL A 589 -1.40 7.32 12.46
C VAL A 589 -0.61 6.68 11.32
N CYS A 590 -1.01 6.92 10.07
CA CYS A 590 -0.49 6.15 8.95
C CYS A 590 0.34 7.04 8.01
N HIS A 591 1.59 6.64 7.74
CA HIS A 591 2.46 7.39 6.84
C HIS A 591 2.19 6.98 5.38
N MET A 592 2.21 7.93 4.45
CA MET A 592 2.28 7.71 3.00
C MET A 592 3.61 8.26 2.48
N THR A 593 4.24 7.60 1.51
CA THR A 593 5.53 8.06 0.94
C THR A 593 5.38 8.59 -0.50
N ASN A 594 5.93 9.77 -0.77
CA ASN A 594 5.78 10.46 -2.05
C ASN A 594 6.59 9.82 -3.20
N TRP A 595 7.64 9.05 -2.89
CA TRP A 595 8.36 8.23 -3.88
C TRP A 595 7.62 6.93 -4.27
N ALA A 596 6.60 6.49 -3.54
CA ALA A 596 5.83 5.29 -3.90
C ALA A 596 5.04 5.45 -5.21
N GLN A 597 4.89 6.67 -5.72
CA GLN A 597 4.31 6.96 -7.04
C GLN A 597 5.15 6.42 -8.22
N TYR A 598 6.42 6.10 -7.98
CA TYR A 598 7.39 5.62 -8.97
C TYR A 598 7.53 4.09 -9.01
N ARG A 599 6.89 3.36 -8.08
CA ARG A 599 6.87 1.89 -8.12
C ARG A 599 6.12 1.40 -9.38
N PRO A 600 6.54 0.28 -9.98
CA PRO A 600 5.94 -0.21 -11.22
C PRO A 600 4.52 -0.76 -11.01
N SER A 601 3.69 -0.64 -12.04
CA SER A 601 2.41 -1.36 -12.17
C SER A 601 1.54 -1.28 -10.89
N SER A 602 1.16 -2.43 -10.30
CA SER A 602 0.31 -2.53 -9.11
C SER A 602 0.96 -2.12 -7.80
N GLY A 603 2.27 -1.87 -7.76
CA GLY A 603 2.95 -1.32 -6.58
C GLY A 603 2.88 0.21 -6.48
N LYS A 604 2.39 0.90 -7.52
CA LYS A 604 2.26 2.36 -7.55
C LYS A 604 1.23 2.85 -6.55
N PHE A 605 1.61 3.85 -5.74
CA PHE A 605 0.74 4.48 -4.75
C PHE A 605 0.70 6.01 -4.89
N THR A 606 -0.48 6.62 -4.72
CA THR A 606 -0.72 8.07 -4.66
C THR A 606 -1.74 8.39 -3.55
N SER A 607 -2.03 9.67 -3.32
CA SER A 607 -3.14 10.14 -2.46
C SER A 607 -4.47 9.41 -2.71
N ASP A 608 -4.69 9.00 -3.95
CA ASP A 608 -5.97 8.52 -4.47
C ASP A 608 -6.22 7.04 -4.11
N ASN A 609 -5.20 6.35 -3.58
CA ASN A 609 -5.29 4.99 -3.05
C ASN A 609 -5.72 4.95 -1.57
N ILE A 610 -5.75 6.08 -0.87
CA ILE A 610 -5.93 6.14 0.58
C ILE A 610 -7.40 6.02 0.96
N ASP A 611 -7.73 5.03 1.79
CA ASP A 611 -9.04 4.90 2.40
C ASP A 611 -9.19 5.92 3.56
N PRO A 612 -10.12 6.90 3.46
CA PRO A 612 -10.24 7.99 4.42
C PRO A 612 -10.77 7.55 5.79
N PHE A 613 -11.24 6.31 5.96
CA PHE A 613 -11.74 5.73 7.21
C PHE A 613 -10.82 4.65 7.79
N LEU A 614 -9.65 4.41 7.18
CA LEU A 614 -8.66 3.43 7.64
C LEU A 614 -7.87 3.92 8.86
N CYS A 615 -7.51 5.20 8.90
CA CYS A 615 -6.63 5.79 9.92
C CYS A 615 -7.25 7.08 10.49
N THR A 616 -6.90 7.45 11.73
CA THR A 616 -7.38 8.72 12.31
C THR A 616 -6.51 9.91 11.90
N HIS A 617 -5.23 9.67 11.63
CA HIS A 617 -4.31 10.65 11.05
C HIS A 617 -3.56 10.03 9.87
N VAL A 618 -3.26 10.83 8.85
CA VAL A 618 -2.32 10.47 7.77
C VAL A 618 -1.17 11.48 7.74
N ILE A 619 0.05 10.96 7.69
CA ILE A 619 1.28 11.77 7.63
C ILE A 619 1.87 11.64 6.24
N TYR A 620 2.03 12.78 5.56
CA TYR A 620 2.68 12.86 4.26
C TYR A 620 4.20 12.88 4.44
N ALA A 621 4.90 11.88 3.91
CA ALA A 621 6.35 11.77 3.92
C ALA A 621 6.88 11.94 2.48
N LEU A 622 7.78 12.87 2.14
CA LEU A 622 8.50 13.85 2.97
C LEU A 622 8.57 15.22 2.28
N SER A 623 8.65 16.29 3.08
CA SER A 623 9.10 17.62 2.67
C SER A 623 10.52 17.89 3.22
N THR A 624 11.17 18.95 2.74
CA THR A 624 12.55 19.29 3.13
C THR A 624 12.72 20.75 3.55
N ILE A 625 13.93 21.12 3.96
CA ILE A 625 14.30 22.48 4.36
C ILE A 625 15.30 23.03 3.33
N ASN A 626 14.97 24.15 2.69
CA ASN A 626 15.85 24.77 1.69
C ASN A 626 16.99 25.59 2.33
N SER A 627 17.92 26.08 1.50
CA SER A 627 19.06 26.91 1.92
C SER A 627 18.69 28.26 2.54
N PHE A 628 17.42 28.69 2.45
CA PHE A 628 16.88 29.87 3.12
C PHE A 628 16.23 29.53 4.49
N ASN A 629 16.38 28.29 4.96
CA ASN A 629 15.74 27.75 6.17
C ASN A 629 14.21 27.74 6.09
N GLN A 630 13.64 27.44 4.91
CA GLN A 630 12.19 27.36 4.71
C GLN A 630 11.77 25.94 4.36
N ILE A 631 10.59 25.51 4.82
CA ILE A 631 9.97 24.26 4.37
C ILE A 631 9.65 24.34 2.87
N THR A 632 9.89 23.24 2.14
CA THR A 632 9.73 23.18 0.68
C THR A 632 9.43 21.74 0.24
N PRO A 633 8.67 21.52 -0.86
CA PRO A 633 8.44 20.19 -1.41
C PRO A 633 9.73 19.57 -1.98
N ILE A 634 9.73 18.25 -2.15
CA ILE A 634 10.82 17.48 -2.76
C ILE A 634 10.41 17.03 -4.16
N GLU A 635 9.21 16.48 -4.28
CA GLU A 635 8.68 15.94 -5.53
C GLU A 635 7.98 17.02 -6.34
N TRP A 636 8.17 16.96 -7.66
CA TRP A 636 7.58 17.86 -8.66
C TRP A 636 6.04 18.02 -8.58
N ASN A 637 5.35 17.05 -7.96
CA ASN A 637 3.89 17.03 -7.79
C ASN A 637 3.44 16.92 -6.32
N ASP A 638 4.32 17.17 -5.34
CA ASP A 638 3.95 17.16 -3.92
C ASP A 638 2.68 17.99 -3.67
N GLU A 639 2.57 19.20 -4.25
CA GLU A 639 1.40 20.07 -4.08
C GLU A 639 0.10 19.50 -4.69
N GLN A 640 0.20 18.66 -5.73
CA GLN A 640 -0.94 17.90 -6.26
C GLN A 640 -1.35 16.78 -5.29
N GLN A 641 -0.38 16.05 -4.74
CA GLN A 641 -0.63 14.96 -3.79
C GLN A 641 -1.12 15.49 -2.42
N PHE A 642 -0.64 16.64 -1.96
CA PHE A 642 -1.20 17.39 -0.82
C PHE A 642 -2.67 17.73 -1.07
N THR A 643 -2.98 18.22 -2.27
CA THR A 643 -4.35 18.57 -2.67
C THR A 643 -5.26 17.35 -2.66
N GLY A 644 -4.79 16.19 -3.15
CA GLY A 644 -5.52 14.91 -3.07
C GLY A 644 -5.74 14.47 -1.62
N LEU A 645 -4.65 14.33 -0.85
CA LEU A 645 -4.70 13.92 0.56
C LEU A 645 -5.63 14.81 1.40
N ASN A 646 -5.53 16.13 1.25
CA ASN A 646 -6.27 17.06 2.10
C ASN A 646 -7.74 17.22 1.68
N ARG A 647 -8.15 16.74 0.49
CA ARG A 647 -9.55 16.56 0.09
C ARG A 647 -10.24 15.38 0.79
N LEU A 648 -9.51 14.36 1.24
CA LEU A 648 -10.09 13.21 1.96
C LEU A 648 -10.83 13.64 3.24
N LYS A 649 -10.47 14.80 3.82
CA LYS A 649 -11.16 15.42 4.96
C LYS A 649 -12.57 15.93 4.63
N ASN A 650 -12.92 16.08 3.35
CA ASN A 650 -14.29 16.35 2.91
C ASN A 650 -15.18 15.10 3.01
N VAL A 651 -14.58 13.91 2.86
CA VAL A 651 -15.24 12.61 3.00
C VAL A 651 -15.28 12.17 4.46
N ASN A 652 -14.18 12.36 5.19
CA ASN A 652 -14.09 12.11 6.62
C ASN A 652 -13.65 13.37 7.40
N PRO A 653 -14.57 14.23 7.88
CA PRO A 653 -14.23 15.47 8.58
C PRO A 653 -13.47 15.32 9.90
N VAL A 654 -13.37 14.12 10.48
CA VAL A 654 -12.54 13.86 11.67
C VAL A 654 -11.13 13.37 11.35
N LEU A 655 -10.84 13.08 10.07
CA LEU A 655 -9.48 12.79 9.61
C LEU A 655 -8.57 14.01 9.82
N LYS A 656 -7.32 13.75 10.20
CA LYS A 656 -6.26 14.75 10.38
C LYS A 656 -5.11 14.46 9.43
N THR A 657 -4.57 15.47 8.79
CA THR A 657 -3.45 15.33 7.85
C THR A 657 -2.27 16.18 8.32
N LEU A 658 -1.07 15.58 8.35
CA LEU A 658 0.15 16.28 8.74
C LEU A 658 1.19 16.16 7.63
N LEU A 659 2.00 17.20 7.46
CA LEU A 659 3.17 17.16 6.58
C LEU A 659 4.41 16.81 7.41
N SER A 660 5.15 15.77 7.00
CA SER A 660 6.43 15.43 7.58
C SER A 660 7.56 16.20 6.91
N VAL A 661 8.54 16.65 7.70
CA VAL A 661 9.77 17.31 7.23
C VAL A 661 10.99 16.58 7.78
N GLY A 662 11.95 16.27 6.90
CA GLY A 662 13.11 15.44 7.26
C GLY A 662 13.08 14.04 6.62
N GLY A 663 13.38 13.02 7.40
CA GLY A 663 13.57 11.63 6.99
C GLY A 663 14.95 11.38 6.39
N THR A 664 15.45 10.14 6.49
CA THR A 664 16.76 9.70 5.97
C THR A 664 17.11 10.21 4.56
N VAL A 665 16.15 10.23 3.64
CA VAL A 665 16.29 10.68 2.23
C VAL A 665 16.74 12.15 2.10
N ASN A 666 16.46 13.00 3.09
CA ASN A 666 16.92 14.40 3.11
C ASN A 666 18.29 14.60 3.77
N GLY A 667 18.82 13.57 4.43
CA GLY A 667 19.94 13.72 5.36
C GLY A 667 19.64 14.67 6.53
N ILE A 668 20.68 15.00 7.30
CA ILE A 668 20.56 15.81 8.52
C ILE A 668 21.02 17.26 8.37
N SER A 669 21.85 17.55 7.36
CA SER A 669 22.47 18.87 7.17
C SER A 669 21.46 20.04 7.12
N PRO A 670 20.26 19.91 6.53
CA PRO A 670 19.26 20.98 6.55
C PRO A 670 18.75 21.30 7.96
N PHE A 671 18.59 20.30 8.84
CA PHE A 671 18.24 20.54 10.24
C PHE A 671 19.37 21.21 11.02
N ILE A 672 20.61 20.72 10.89
CA ILE A 672 21.78 21.28 11.58
C ILE A 672 21.93 22.78 11.24
N ALA A 673 21.85 23.13 9.95
CA ALA A 673 21.92 24.51 9.49
C ALA A 673 20.77 25.38 10.02
N MET A 674 19.56 24.83 10.08
CA MET A 674 18.37 25.54 10.52
C MET A 674 18.32 25.76 12.04
N VAL A 675 18.67 24.77 12.87
CA VAL A 675 18.56 24.92 14.33
C VAL A 675 19.72 25.68 14.97
N ALA A 676 20.87 25.78 14.29
CA ALA A 676 22.07 26.45 14.79
C ALA A 676 21.91 27.96 15.09
N LYS A 677 20.86 28.61 14.58
CA LYS A 677 20.59 30.05 14.77
C LYS A 677 19.13 30.32 15.09
N ILE A 678 18.86 31.27 15.97
CA ILE A 678 17.49 31.65 16.36
C ILE A 678 16.73 32.29 15.18
N GLU A 679 17.41 33.04 14.33
CA GLU A 679 16.86 33.67 13.13
C GLU A 679 16.49 32.63 12.06
N SER A 680 17.28 31.56 11.95
CA SER A 680 17.01 30.42 11.07
C SER A 680 15.79 29.63 11.56
N ARG A 681 15.69 29.32 12.86
CA ARG A 681 14.49 28.67 13.45
C ARG A 681 13.25 29.54 13.27
N ALA A 682 13.33 30.84 13.55
CA ALA A 682 12.20 31.77 13.36
C ALA A 682 11.74 31.85 11.89
N THR A 683 12.68 31.83 10.94
CA THR A 683 12.38 31.78 9.50
C THR A 683 11.68 30.48 9.12
N PHE A 684 12.17 29.35 9.64
CA PHE A 684 11.59 28.03 9.43
C PHE A 684 10.16 27.95 9.98
N ILE A 685 9.97 28.29 11.25
CA ILE A 685 8.66 28.30 11.93
C ILE A 685 7.64 29.14 11.17
N LYS A 686 8.03 30.35 10.73
CA LYS A 686 7.16 31.21 9.92
C LYS A 686 6.81 30.59 8.56
N SER A 687 7.78 29.95 7.89
CA SER A 687 7.52 29.24 6.64
C SER A 687 6.56 28.05 6.83
N VAL A 688 6.74 27.27 7.91
CA VAL A 688 5.90 26.13 8.27
C VAL A 688 4.45 26.55 8.46
N ILE A 689 4.17 27.55 9.30
CA ILE A 689 2.80 28.02 9.53
C ILE A 689 2.16 28.49 8.21
N SER A 690 2.90 29.26 7.41
CA SER A 690 2.42 29.71 6.10
C SER A 690 2.12 28.54 5.16
N TYR A 691 3.01 27.55 5.06
CA TYR A 691 2.90 26.48 4.09
C TYR A 691 1.84 25.43 4.45
N LEU A 692 1.73 25.07 5.74
CA LEU A 692 0.69 24.16 6.24
C LEU A 692 -0.71 24.75 6.09
N ARG A 693 -0.89 26.04 6.45
CA ARG A 693 -2.18 26.73 6.34
C ARG A 693 -2.60 26.94 4.88
N THR A 694 -1.66 27.21 3.97
CA THR A 694 -1.95 27.32 2.53
C THR A 694 -2.36 25.97 1.92
N ASN A 695 -1.65 24.90 2.25
CA ASN A 695 -1.91 23.56 1.70
C ASN A 695 -3.03 22.78 2.45
N ASN A 696 -3.71 23.39 3.43
CA ASN A 696 -4.77 22.79 4.24
C ASN A 696 -4.34 21.53 5.04
N PHE A 697 -3.14 21.55 5.62
CA PHE A 697 -2.71 20.56 6.62
C PHE A 697 -3.17 20.93 8.03
N ASP A 698 -3.43 19.92 8.87
CA ASP A 698 -3.75 20.08 10.30
C ASP A 698 -2.50 20.15 11.19
N GLY A 699 -1.29 19.86 10.70
CA GLY A 699 -0.08 19.91 11.53
C GLY A 699 1.24 19.53 10.85
N LEU A 700 2.32 19.55 11.65
CA LEU A 700 3.69 19.18 11.27
C LEU A 700 4.11 17.87 11.97
N ASN A 701 4.88 17.05 11.26
CA ASN A 701 5.69 15.99 11.85
C ASN A 701 7.19 16.25 11.61
N LEU A 702 7.99 16.26 12.68
CA LEU A 702 9.44 16.39 12.62
C LEU A 702 10.09 14.99 12.49
N ALA A 703 10.79 14.74 11.39
CA ALA A 703 11.53 13.51 11.15
C ALA A 703 13.05 13.76 11.09
N TRP A 704 13.64 14.33 12.15
CA TRP A 704 15.10 14.46 12.20
C TRP A 704 15.73 13.15 12.65
N GLU A 705 16.46 12.50 11.75
CA GLU A 705 17.15 11.22 11.95
C GLU A 705 18.68 11.36 11.92
N TYR A 706 19.39 11.72 12.99
CA TYR A 706 18.93 12.04 14.35
C TYR A 706 19.81 13.17 14.95
N PRO A 707 19.29 14.01 15.87
CA PRO A 707 20.12 14.93 16.65
C PRO A 707 21.29 14.22 17.34
N GLY A 708 22.48 14.80 17.33
CA GLY A 708 23.71 14.22 17.90
C GLY A 708 24.28 12.98 17.16
N HIS A 709 23.76 12.63 15.98
CA HIS A 709 24.20 11.48 15.18
C HIS A 709 24.54 11.88 13.73
N HIS A 710 25.30 11.02 13.05
CA HIS A 710 25.63 11.09 11.61
C HIS A 710 26.22 12.43 11.10
N GLY A 711 26.79 13.25 12.00
CA GLY A 711 27.35 14.58 11.70
C GLY A 711 26.67 15.73 12.47
N SER A 712 25.53 15.48 13.11
CA SER A 712 24.90 16.40 14.06
C SER A 712 25.69 16.44 15.37
N GLN A 713 25.81 17.63 15.95
CA GLN A 713 26.59 17.90 17.16
C GLN A 713 25.84 17.49 18.42
N GLU A 714 26.53 17.19 19.52
CA GLU A 714 25.89 16.88 20.81
C GLU A 714 24.95 18.01 21.29
N GLN A 715 25.32 19.27 21.02
CA GLN A 715 24.50 20.46 21.28
C GLN A 715 23.15 20.44 20.55
N ASP A 716 23.02 19.71 19.43
CA ASP A 716 21.78 19.67 18.66
C ASP A 716 20.64 18.96 19.42
N LYS A 717 20.96 18.17 20.45
CA LYS A 717 19.99 17.64 21.43
C LYS A 717 19.16 18.77 22.06
N GLU A 718 19.83 19.80 22.54
CA GLU A 718 19.21 20.96 23.18
C GLU A 718 18.55 21.88 22.13
N ARG A 719 19.17 22.03 20.95
CA ARG A 719 18.60 22.82 19.85
C ARG A 719 17.33 22.19 19.26
N PHE A 720 17.19 20.85 19.31
CA PHE A 720 15.94 20.16 18.98
C PHE A 720 14.85 20.46 20.01
N THR A 721 15.18 20.48 21.31
CA THR A 721 14.26 20.96 22.35
C THR A 721 13.78 22.38 22.06
N LEU A 722 14.70 23.31 21.77
CA LEU A 722 14.37 24.69 21.43
C LEU A 722 13.43 24.77 20.21
N LEU A 723 13.75 24.05 19.13
CA LEU A 723 12.90 23.97 17.93
C LEU A 723 11.47 23.51 18.26
N VAL A 724 11.33 22.46 19.06
CA VAL A 724 10.02 21.89 19.46
C VAL A 724 9.23 22.86 20.32
N THR A 725 9.85 23.48 21.33
CA THR A 725 9.21 24.49 22.18
C THR A 725 8.79 25.74 21.39
N GLU A 726 9.65 26.22 20.49
CA GLU A 726 9.37 27.40 19.65
C GLU A 726 8.25 27.14 18.62
N LEU A 727 8.24 25.95 17.98
CA LEU A 727 7.16 25.53 17.08
C LEU A 727 5.80 25.45 17.80
N ALA A 728 5.74 24.76 18.94
CA ALA A 728 4.51 24.59 19.71
C ALA A 728 3.93 25.96 20.11
N LYS A 729 4.78 26.84 20.65
CA LYS A 729 4.37 28.20 21.03
C LYS A 729 3.88 29.04 19.85
N ALA A 730 4.52 28.93 18.69
CA ALA A 730 4.08 29.64 17.49
C ALA A 730 2.77 29.09 16.89
N PHE A 731 2.49 27.79 17.06
CA PHE A 731 1.22 27.18 16.66
C PHE A 731 0.06 27.61 17.57
N GLU A 732 0.30 27.74 18.89
CA GLU A 732 -0.65 28.36 19.83
C GLU A 732 -0.94 29.83 19.48
N ASP A 733 0.10 30.58 19.11
CA ASP A 733 -0.01 31.99 18.76
C ASP A 733 -0.80 32.21 17.45
N ASP A 734 -0.49 31.48 16.36
CA ASP A 734 -1.26 31.52 15.11
C ASP A 734 -2.74 31.15 15.34
N ALA A 735 -3.00 30.11 16.15
CA ALA A 735 -4.36 29.67 16.47
C ALA A 735 -5.16 30.78 17.18
N ARG A 736 -4.56 31.41 18.20
CA ARG A 736 -5.18 32.48 18.99
C ARG A 736 -5.42 33.74 18.15
N GLU A 737 -4.42 34.16 17.38
CA GLU A 737 -4.43 35.44 16.66
C GLU A 737 -5.30 35.38 15.40
N ASN A 738 -5.21 34.30 14.63
CA ASN A 738 -6.02 34.09 13.43
C ASN A 738 -7.36 33.39 13.70
N ARG A 739 -7.69 33.06 14.96
CA ARG A 739 -8.91 32.35 15.40
C ARG A 739 -9.12 31.02 14.66
N LYS A 740 -8.05 30.25 14.48
CA LYS A 740 -8.03 28.95 13.80
C LYS A 740 -7.84 27.82 14.80
N THR A 741 -8.22 26.60 14.42
CA THR A 741 -7.80 25.38 15.13
C THR A 741 -6.27 25.33 15.21
N PRO A 742 -5.67 25.01 16.37
CA PRO A 742 -4.23 24.78 16.49
C PRO A 742 -3.70 23.80 15.43
N LEU A 743 -2.47 24.06 14.97
CA LEU A 743 -1.72 23.07 14.21
C LEU A 743 -1.17 22.03 15.18
N LEU A 744 -1.26 20.75 14.83
CA LEU A 744 -0.64 19.67 15.59
C LEU A 744 0.88 19.69 15.40
N LEU A 745 1.64 19.38 16.45
CA LEU A 745 3.09 19.20 16.39
C LEU A 745 3.47 17.79 16.87
N THR A 746 4.15 17.04 16.01
CA THR A 746 4.49 15.63 16.23
C THR A 746 5.92 15.34 15.79
N ALA A 747 6.47 14.17 16.12
CA ALA A 747 7.80 13.77 15.67
C ALA A 747 7.91 12.25 15.45
N ASN A 748 8.64 11.85 14.41
CA ASN A 748 9.25 10.51 14.33
C ASN A 748 10.52 10.51 15.18
N VAL A 749 10.68 9.48 16.02
CA VAL A 749 11.81 9.42 16.97
C VAL A 749 12.45 8.04 17.03
N ALA A 750 13.75 8.01 17.34
CA ALA A 750 14.53 6.78 17.44
C ALA A 750 13.96 5.78 18.48
N ALA A 751 14.10 4.49 18.18
CA ALA A 751 13.85 3.41 19.13
C ALA A 751 15.12 2.91 19.86
N PHE A 752 16.31 3.05 19.27
CA PHE A 752 17.55 2.55 19.89
C PHE A 752 17.98 3.42 21.08
N ARG A 753 18.19 2.79 22.24
CA ARG A 753 18.43 3.48 23.52
C ARG A 753 19.58 4.51 23.49
N PRO A 754 20.82 4.18 23.06
CA PRO A 754 21.89 5.16 22.94
C PRO A 754 21.56 6.36 22.03
N THR A 755 20.79 6.14 20.97
CA THR A 755 20.31 7.24 20.11
C THR A 755 19.27 8.10 20.83
N ILE A 756 18.35 7.52 21.59
CA ILE A 756 17.39 8.27 22.41
C ILE A 756 18.13 9.13 23.46
N ASP A 757 19.07 8.51 24.18
CA ASP A 757 19.86 9.14 25.24
C ASP A 757 20.71 10.31 24.71
N ARG A 758 21.18 10.24 23.45
CA ARG A 758 21.92 11.32 22.80
C ARG A 758 21.04 12.36 22.09
N ALA A 759 19.93 11.97 21.47
CA ALA A 759 19.17 12.83 20.58
C ALA A 759 18.11 13.70 21.28
N TYR A 760 17.56 13.26 22.42
CA TYR A 760 16.32 13.84 22.95
C TYR A 760 16.38 14.20 24.43
N GLU A 761 15.91 15.39 24.77
CA GLU A 761 15.54 15.75 26.15
C GLU A 761 14.08 15.37 26.41
N VAL A 762 13.82 14.07 26.53
CA VAL A 762 12.46 13.47 26.52
C VAL A 762 11.46 14.23 27.41
N GLN A 763 11.82 14.52 28.66
CA GLN A 763 10.96 15.26 29.62
C GLN A 763 10.61 16.68 29.18
N LYS A 764 11.46 17.34 28.38
CA LYS A 764 11.24 18.71 27.89
C LYS A 764 10.46 18.74 26.58
N ILE A 765 10.67 17.78 25.67
CA ILE A 765 9.96 17.74 24.38
C ILE A 765 8.55 17.15 24.49
N ALA A 766 8.33 16.14 25.36
CA ALA A 766 7.06 15.43 25.42
C ALA A 766 5.83 16.27 25.87
N PRO A 767 5.97 17.34 26.69
CA PRO A 767 4.88 18.30 26.91
C PRO A 767 4.42 19.01 25.63
N HIS A 768 5.34 19.36 24.73
CA HIS A 768 5.09 20.20 23.54
C HIS A 768 4.66 19.43 22.29
N LEU A 769 4.90 18.12 22.21
CA LEU A 769 4.42 17.27 21.11
C LEU A 769 3.02 16.72 21.41
N ASP A 770 2.08 16.76 20.47
CA ASP A 770 0.74 16.17 20.61
C ASP A 770 0.79 14.65 20.74
N PHE A 771 1.68 14.02 19.97
CA PHE A 771 2.04 12.61 20.05
C PHE A 771 3.42 12.36 19.42
N ILE A 772 3.99 11.20 19.76
CA ILE A 772 5.38 10.80 19.49
C ILE A 772 5.37 9.46 18.75
N ASN A 773 5.84 9.45 17.51
CA ASN A 773 5.86 8.28 16.62
C ASN A 773 7.18 7.50 16.82
N VAL A 774 7.23 6.58 17.80
CA VAL A 774 8.47 5.86 18.13
C VAL A 774 8.73 4.75 17.10
N MET A 775 9.80 4.88 16.33
CA MET A 775 10.11 4.01 15.19
C MET A 775 10.66 2.65 15.63
N THR A 776 9.80 1.84 16.25
CA THR A 776 10.12 0.53 16.83
C THR A 776 10.15 -0.59 15.78
N TYR A 777 10.96 -0.37 14.76
CA TYR A 777 11.31 -1.27 13.66
C TYR A 777 12.76 -0.97 13.27
N ASP A 778 13.32 -1.62 12.25
CA ASP A 778 14.72 -1.46 11.82
C ASP A 778 15.75 -1.80 12.91
N TYR A 779 15.36 -2.63 13.89
CA TYR A 779 16.25 -3.09 14.96
C TYR A 779 17.38 -4.00 14.46
N HIS A 780 17.09 -4.74 13.39
CA HIS A 780 18.01 -5.66 12.73
C HIS A 780 17.82 -5.61 11.22
N GLY A 781 18.90 -5.83 10.47
CA GLY A 781 18.88 -5.84 9.01
C GLY A 781 20.19 -6.36 8.41
N HIS A 782 20.28 -6.41 7.09
CA HIS A 782 21.41 -6.99 6.34
C HIS A 782 22.77 -6.30 6.53
N TRP A 783 22.81 -5.19 7.28
CA TRP A 783 24.05 -4.60 7.81
C TRP A 783 24.68 -5.45 8.92
N GLU A 784 23.96 -6.42 9.47
CA GLU A 784 24.47 -7.45 10.40
C GLU A 784 24.86 -8.73 9.64
N ALA A 785 26.00 -9.31 10.03
CA ALA A 785 26.52 -10.58 9.51
C ALA A 785 25.72 -11.83 9.97
N ALA A 786 24.57 -11.64 10.62
CA ALA A 786 23.68 -12.70 11.09
C ALA A 786 22.21 -12.25 11.00
N THR A 787 21.28 -13.19 10.86
CA THR A 787 19.85 -12.90 10.74
C THR A 787 19.26 -12.35 12.04
N GLY A 788 18.52 -11.26 11.93
CA GLY A 788 17.79 -10.62 13.02
C GLY A 788 16.42 -10.12 12.54
N HIS A 789 15.47 -10.01 13.46
CA HIS A 789 14.09 -9.65 13.10
C HIS A 789 13.89 -8.12 12.97
N ASN A 790 13.10 -7.66 12.00
CA ASN A 790 12.85 -6.23 11.75
C ASN A 790 12.28 -5.48 12.99
N SER A 791 11.23 -6.04 13.60
CA SER A 791 10.48 -5.41 14.70
C SER A 791 10.08 -6.44 15.79
N PRO A 792 11.03 -7.03 16.54
CA PRO A 792 10.72 -7.97 17.63
C PRO A 792 10.05 -7.27 18.81
N LEU A 793 9.06 -7.93 19.43
CA LEU A 793 8.30 -7.37 20.56
C LEU A 793 9.11 -7.39 21.86
N TYR A 794 9.82 -8.48 22.09
CA TYR A 794 10.73 -8.71 23.21
C TYR A 794 12.09 -9.16 22.68
N GLY A 795 13.13 -9.12 23.51
CA GLY A 795 14.41 -9.74 23.19
C GLY A 795 14.36 -11.28 23.23
N SER A 796 15.42 -11.93 22.75
CA SER A 796 15.63 -13.38 22.82
C SER A 796 16.73 -13.78 23.79
N SER A 797 16.75 -15.05 24.17
CA SER A 797 17.81 -15.71 24.93
C SER A 797 19.19 -15.73 24.24
N MET A 798 19.27 -15.39 22.94
CA MET A 798 20.52 -15.23 22.19
C MET A 798 21.00 -13.77 22.10
N ASP A 799 20.20 -12.79 22.53
CA ASP A 799 20.56 -11.39 22.47
C ASP A 799 21.71 -11.11 23.46
N SER A 800 22.75 -10.39 23.02
CA SER A 800 23.90 -10.04 23.85
C SER A 800 24.47 -8.67 23.49
N GLY A 801 25.33 -8.11 24.35
CA GLY A 801 25.88 -6.77 24.15
C GLY A 801 24.77 -5.71 24.09
N THR A 802 24.72 -4.95 22.99
CA THR A 802 23.66 -3.96 22.72
C THR A 802 22.33 -4.59 22.27
N HIS A 803 22.33 -5.82 21.74
CA HIS A 803 21.16 -6.42 21.08
C HIS A 803 20.03 -6.70 22.09
N ILE A 804 20.34 -6.81 23.39
CA ILE A 804 19.34 -6.88 24.48
C ILE A 804 18.40 -5.65 24.54
N HIS A 805 18.73 -4.57 23.82
CA HIS A 805 17.93 -3.36 23.68
C HIS A 805 17.27 -3.22 22.28
N HIS A 806 17.48 -4.17 21.37
CA HIS A 806 16.96 -4.15 20.00
C HIS A 806 15.54 -4.73 19.91
N ASN A 807 14.61 -4.25 20.75
CA ASN A 807 13.22 -4.72 20.79
C ASN A 807 12.24 -3.66 21.31
N ILE A 808 10.98 -3.77 20.89
CA ILE A 808 9.88 -2.85 21.25
C ILE A 808 9.80 -2.61 22.76
N ASN A 809 9.83 -3.68 23.56
CA ASN A 809 9.67 -3.55 25.01
C ASN A 809 10.80 -2.76 25.67
N ALA A 810 12.06 -2.94 25.23
CA ALA A 810 13.17 -2.14 25.71
C ALA A 810 12.99 -0.66 25.34
N SER A 811 12.73 -0.35 24.07
CA SER A 811 12.58 1.02 23.56
C SER A 811 11.42 1.79 24.20
N ILE A 812 10.23 1.20 24.23
CA ILE A 812 9.04 1.85 24.81
C ILE A 812 9.21 2.04 26.33
N SER A 813 9.79 1.06 27.04
CA SER A 813 10.05 1.20 28.47
C SER A 813 11.11 2.29 28.75
N HIS A 814 12.09 2.47 27.87
CA HIS A 814 13.08 3.53 27.97
C HIS A 814 12.47 4.93 27.75
N TRP A 815 11.61 5.09 26.75
CA TRP A 815 10.85 6.34 26.53
C TRP A 815 9.96 6.71 27.74
N LEU A 816 9.25 5.72 28.31
CA LEU A 816 8.41 5.90 29.50
C LEU A 816 9.25 6.29 30.74
N VAL A 817 10.37 5.61 31.00
CA VAL A 817 11.26 5.89 32.14
C VAL A 817 11.91 7.27 32.02
N ASN A 818 12.20 7.73 30.80
CA ASN A 818 12.68 9.08 30.54
C ASN A 818 11.54 10.14 30.49
N GLY A 819 10.32 9.79 30.90
CA GLY A 819 9.25 10.73 31.18
C GLY A 819 8.39 11.18 29.99
N ALA A 820 8.35 10.42 28.90
CA ALA A 820 7.31 10.60 27.89
C ALA A 820 5.96 10.04 28.41
N PRO A 821 4.86 10.81 28.36
CA PRO A 821 3.55 10.31 28.77
C PRO A 821 3.06 9.17 27.85
N ALA A 822 2.50 8.12 28.44
CA ALA A 822 2.10 6.92 27.71
C ALA A 822 1.06 7.24 26.63
N GLU A 823 0.08 8.08 26.96
CA GLU A 823 -1.01 8.54 26.08
C GLU A 823 -0.58 9.45 24.91
N LYS A 824 0.70 9.84 24.88
CA LYS A 824 1.37 10.52 23.77
C LYS A 824 2.30 9.62 22.96
N LEU A 825 2.83 8.54 23.54
CA LEU A 825 3.65 7.56 22.80
C LEU A 825 2.78 6.71 21.87
N LEU A 826 3.12 6.67 20.58
CA LEU A 826 2.56 5.74 19.62
C LEU A 826 3.58 4.65 19.30
N LEU A 827 3.12 3.41 19.26
CA LEU A 827 3.93 2.25 18.92
C LEU A 827 4.07 2.12 17.38
N GLY A 828 5.29 1.91 16.88
CA GLY A 828 5.56 1.75 15.46
C GLY A 828 5.29 0.34 14.94
N PHE A 829 4.45 0.24 13.90
CA PHE A 829 4.11 -0.99 13.17
C PHE A 829 4.66 -0.93 11.74
N PRO A 830 5.59 -1.82 11.34
CA PRO A 830 6.06 -1.91 9.96
C PRO A 830 5.09 -2.73 9.10
N THR A 831 4.86 -2.31 7.86
CA THR A 831 4.17 -3.11 6.81
C THR A 831 5.18 -3.67 5.79
N TYR A 832 6.37 -4.00 6.26
CA TYR A 832 7.50 -4.49 5.47
C TYR A 832 8.38 -5.43 6.33
N GLY A 833 9.17 -6.26 5.66
CA GLY A 833 10.19 -7.10 6.27
C GLY A 833 11.59 -6.76 5.79
N ARG A 834 12.59 -7.21 6.56
CA ARG A 834 14.02 -7.09 6.23
C ARG A 834 14.58 -8.46 5.89
N THR A 835 15.43 -8.51 4.86
CA THR A 835 15.87 -9.77 4.25
C THR A 835 17.38 -9.90 4.15
N TYR A 836 17.84 -11.15 4.23
CA TYR A 836 19.24 -11.54 4.27
C TYR A 836 19.48 -12.68 3.28
N ARG A 837 20.68 -12.73 2.72
CA ARG A 837 21.22 -13.91 2.04
C ARG A 837 21.97 -14.74 3.06
N LEU A 838 21.51 -15.96 3.29
CA LEU A 838 22.13 -16.95 4.17
C LEU A 838 23.45 -17.44 3.54
N SER A 839 24.53 -17.43 4.30
CA SER A 839 25.85 -17.92 3.86
C SER A 839 26.08 -19.41 4.19
N THR A 840 25.13 -20.04 4.89
CA THR A 840 25.16 -21.47 5.28
C THR A 840 23.76 -22.09 5.20
N GLY A 841 23.65 -23.39 5.44
CA GLY A 841 22.34 -24.07 5.57
C GLY A 841 21.61 -23.83 6.90
N ALA A 842 22.10 -22.95 7.77
CA ALA A 842 21.39 -22.56 8.99
C ALA A 842 20.29 -21.55 8.67
N THR A 843 19.07 -21.77 9.18
CA THR A 843 17.88 -20.98 8.86
C THR A 843 17.31 -20.17 10.02
N GLY A 844 17.75 -20.41 11.26
CA GLY A 844 17.20 -19.77 12.45
C GLY A 844 17.48 -18.27 12.59
N LEU A 845 17.05 -17.69 13.71
CA LEU A 845 17.55 -16.40 14.20
C LEU A 845 19.05 -16.52 14.52
N GLY A 846 19.86 -15.49 14.22
CA GLY A 846 21.30 -15.52 14.41
C GLY A 846 22.07 -16.39 13.39
N ALA A 847 21.42 -16.86 12.32
CA ALA A 847 22.07 -17.63 11.27
C ALA A 847 23.02 -16.74 10.44
N PRO A 848 24.23 -17.19 10.08
CA PRO A 848 25.19 -16.39 9.32
C PRO A 848 24.64 -15.89 7.97
N SER A 849 24.81 -14.60 7.72
CA SER A 849 24.45 -13.94 6.46
C SER A 849 25.70 -13.63 5.61
N ASN A 850 25.51 -13.18 4.38
CA ASN A 850 26.53 -12.47 3.58
C ASN A 850 25.93 -11.25 2.86
N GLY A 851 25.08 -10.49 3.56
CA GLY A 851 24.41 -9.30 3.04
C GLY A 851 22.94 -9.51 2.66
N PRO A 852 22.36 -8.63 1.83
CA PRO A 852 20.93 -8.64 1.52
C PRO A 852 20.48 -9.77 0.59
N ALA A 853 19.23 -10.21 0.76
CA ALA A 853 18.53 -10.96 -0.28
C ALA A 853 18.15 -10.04 -1.46
N ASP A 854 17.84 -10.65 -2.60
CA ASP A 854 17.55 -9.94 -3.84
C ASP A 854 16.33 -8.99 -3.72
N ALA A 855 16.36 -7.91 -4.49
CA ALA A 855 15.38 -6.83 -4.40
C ALA A 855 13.96 -7.25 -4.78
N GLY A 856 12.97 -6.70 -4.07
CA GLY A 856 11.56 -6.92 -4.40
C GLY A 856 11.18 -6.33 -5.77
N PRO A 857 10.28 -6.95 -6.56
CA PRO A 857 9.97 -6.50 -7.92
C PRO A 857 9.32 -5.10 -7.98
N TYR A 858 8.70 -4.64 -6.89
CA TYR A 858 8.01 -3.35 -6.78
C TYR A 858 8.77 -2.34 -5.93
N THR A 859 9.28 -2.75 -4.76
CA THR A 859 10.10 -1.89 -3.89
C THR A 859 11.48 -1.62 -4.49
N ARG A 860 12.04 -2.60 -5.21
CA ARG A 860 13.34 -2.55 -5.92
C ARG A 860 14.55 -2.24 -5.03
N THR A 861 14.41 -2.44 -3.72
CA THR A 861 15.48 -2.30 -2.74
C THR A 861 15.94 -3.69 -2.29
N ALA A 862 17.25 -3.96 -2.33
CA ALA A 862 17.81 -5.20 -1.80
C ALA A 862 17.68 -5.24 -0.26
N GLY A 863 17.40 -6.41 0.31
CA GLY A 863 17.33 -6.57 1.76
C GLY A 863 16.06 -6.03 2.43
N PHE A 864 15.02 -5.69 1.66
CA PHE A 864 13.80 -5.01 2.11
C PHE A 864 12.61 -5.35 1.19
N TRP A 865 11.49 -5.85 1.72
CA TRP A 865 10.28 -6.20 0.96
C TRP A 865 9.00 -5.67 1.64
N SER A 866 8.04 -5.16 0.85
CA SER A 866 6.71 -4.74 1.34
C SER A 866 5.81 -5.93 1.74
N SER A 867 4.69 -5.72 2.46
CA SER A 867 3.83 -6.82 2.88
C SER A 867 3.25 -7.62 1.70
N TYR A 868 2.97 -6.96 0.58
CA TYR A 868 2.50 -7.62 -0.65
C TYR A 868 3.60 -8.43 -1.37
N GLU A 869 4.87 -8.00 -1.31
CA GLU A 869 6.00 -8.81 -1.77
C GLU A 869 6.25 -10.00 -0.83
N VAL A 870 6.07 -9.80 0.48
CA VAL A 870 6.11 -10.86 1.49
C VAL A 870 5.00 -11.89 1.29
N CYS A 871 3.78 -11.50 0.91
CA CYS A 871 2.70 -12.45 0.55
C CYS A 871 3.08 -13.34 -0.64
N ALA A 872 3.71 -12.76 -1.67
CA ALA A 872 4.20 -13.52 -2.83
C ALA A 872 5.33 -14.51 -2.44
N PHE A 873 6.25 -14.12 -1.56
CA PHE A 873 7.34 -14.97 -1.08
C PHE A 873 6.84 -16.10 -0.15
N THR A 874 6.05 -15.75 0.85
CA THR A 874 5.58 -16.69 1.89
C THR A 874 4.67 -17.80 1.35
N SER A 875 4.03 -17.57 0.20
CA SER A 875 3.24 -18.58 -0.52
C SER A 875 4.01 -19.85 -0.92
N GLY A 876 5.34 -19.84 -0.90
CA GLY A 876 6.20 -21.01 -1.14
C GLY A 876 7.32 -21.22 -0.11
N ALA A 877 7.40 -20.40 0.93
CA ALA A 877 8.48 -20.41 1.92
C ALA A 877 8.19 -21.32 3.12
N ASN A 878 9.24 -21.75 3.82
CA ASN A 878 9.13 -22.28 5.18
C ASN A 878 8.92 -21.10 6.14
N VAL A 879 7.72 -21.00 6.75
CA VAL A 879 7.34 -19.93 7.69
C VAL A 879 7.35 -20.47 9.12
N GLU A 880 8.08 -19.78 9.99
CA GLU A 880 8.29 -20.15 11.39
C GLU A 880 7.96 -18.98 12.34
N TRP A 881 7.93 -19.25 13.65
CA TRP A 881 7.52 -18.28 14.68
C TRP A 881 8.53 -18.17 15.81
N ILE A 882 9.15 -17.00 15.97
CA ILE A 882 10.11 -16.70 17.03
C ILE A 882 9.33 -16.49 18.34
N SER A 883 9.18 -17.56 19.11
CA SER A 883 8.28 -17.60 20.28
C SER A 883 8.67 -16.63 21.40
N GLU A 884 9.96 -16.33 21.57
CA GLU A 884 10.42 -15.31 22.52
C GLU A 884 10.09 -13.89 22.02
N GLN A 885 10.42 -13.58 20.77
CA GLN A 885 10.26 -12.26 20.18
C GLN A 885 8.83 -11.93 19.71
N GLN A 886 7.92 -12.92 19.69
CA GLN A 886 6.49 -12.82 19.30
C GLN A 886 6.25 -12.33 17.86
N VAL A 887 7.04 -12.84 16.92
CA VAL A 887 7.06 -12.44 15.50
C VAL A 887 7.33 -13.64 14.57
N PRO A 888 6.86 -13.63 13.32
CA PRO A 888 7.18 -14.65 12.33
C PRO A 888 8.55 -14.41 11.68
N TYR A 889 9.07 -15.43 11.00
CA TYR A 889 10.11 -15.28 9.99
C TYR A 889 9.89 -16.32 8.88
N ALA A 890 10.48 -16.12 7.70
CA ALA A 890 10.32 -17.04 6.58
C ALA A 890 11.65 -17.30 5.85
N THR A 891 11.78 -18.50 5.27
CA THR A 891 12.98 -18.94 4.54
C THR A 891 12.64 -19.66 3.22
N TYR A 892 13.37 -19.34 2.16
CA TYR A 892 13.26 -20.01 0.86
C TYR A 892 14.60 -19.95 0.10
N GLY A 893 15.16 -21.12 -0.23
CA GLY A 893 16.52 -21.20 -0.76
C GLY A 893 17.53 -20.58 0.22
N SER A 894 18.32 -19.61 -0.24
CA SER A 894 19.22 -18.81 0.60
C SER A 894 18.60 -17.51 1.12
N ALA A 895 17.32 -17.21 0.85
CA ALA A 895 16.67 -15.99 1.33
C ALA A 895 16.04 -16.21 2.72
N TRP A 896 16.34 -15.31 3.66
CA TRP A 896 15.71 -15.22 4.98
C TRP A 896 14.99 -13.89 5.12
N LEU A 897 13.81 -13.88 5.75
CA LEU A 897 12.92 -12.73 5.89
C LEU A 897 12.39 -12.62 7.32
N GLY A 898 12.65 -11.50 8.00
CA GLY A 898 11.98 -11.12 9.26
C GLY A 898 10.94 -10.04 8.98
N TYR A 899 9.67 -10.30 9.31
CA TYR A 899 8.52 -9.50 8.89
C TYR A 899 7.39 -9.53 9.93
N ASP A 900 6.38 -8.67 9.77
CA ASP A 900 5.18 -8.68 10.62
C ASP A 900 3.96 -9.25 9.89
N ASP A 901 3.12 -9.97 10.63
CA ASP A 901 1.84 -10.51 10.17
C ASP A 901 0.68 -10.08 11.08
N LYS A 902 -0.54 -10.55 10.77
CA LYS A 902 -1.72 -10.27 11.60
C LYS A 902 -1.56 -10.77 13.06
N ARG A 903 -0.79 -11.84 13.30
CA ARG A 903 -0.58 -12.43 14.62
C ARG A 903 0.39 -11.59 15.45
N SER A 904 1.52 -11.17 14.90
CA SER A 904 2.45 -10.27 15.58
C SER A 904 1.84 -8.89 15.80
N PHE A 905 1.06 -8.38 14.83
CA PHE A 905 0.26 -7.16 15.02
C PHE A 905 -0.71 -7.29 16.22
N SER A 906 -1.44 -8.41 16.37
CA SER A 906 -2.28 -8.62 17.55
C SER A 906 -1.49 -8.68 18.86
N SER A 907 -0.33 -9.34 18.90
CA SER A 907 0.55 -9.34 20.10
C SER A 907 1.05 -7.93 20.44
N LYS A 908 1.41 -7.13 19.43
CA LYS A 908 1.84 -5.73 19.58
C LYS A 908 0.71 -4.82 20.08
N VAL A 909 -0.53 -5.00 19.61
CA VAL A 909 -1.71 -4.29 20.13
C VAL A 909 -1.98 -4.66 21.59
N GLN A 910 -1.90 -5.94 21.96
CA GLN A 910 -2.06 -6.36 23.36
C GLN A 910 -1.00 -5.71 24.28
N TYR A 911 0.26 -5.66 23.84
CA TYR A 911 1.33 -4.95 24.54
C TYR A 911 1.05 -3.44 24.66
N MET A 912 0.66 -2.80 23.57
CA MET A 912 0.31 -1.36 23.49
C MET A 912 -0.80 -1.00 24.49
N THR A 913 -1.88 -1.79 24.53
CA THR A 913 -2.98 -1.64 25.49
C THR A 913 -2.51 -1.89 26.93
N ALA A 914 -1.72 -2.94 27.18
CA ALA A 914 -1.20 -3.24 28.53
C ALA A 914 -0.24 -2.18 29.08
N LYS A 915 0.37 -1.36 28.20
CA LYS A 915 1.24 -0.23 28.54
C LYS A 915 0.49 1.13 28.54
N ASN A 916 -0.82 1.14 28.27
CA ASN A 916 -1.66 2.34 28.14
C ASN A 916 -1.13 3.37 27.12
N LEU A 917 -0.56 2.91 26.00
CA LEU A 917 0.00 3.81 24.99
C LEU A 917 -1.10 4.57 24.23
N GLY A 918 -0.75 5.75 23.70
CA GLY A 918 -1.66 6.64 22.96
C GLY A 918 -2.20 6.06 21.64
N GLY A 919 -1.66 4.94 21.19
CA GLY A 919 -2.07 4.21 20.00
C GLY A 919 -0.89 3.69 19.18
N ALA A 920 -1.07 3.65 17.87
CA ALA A 920 -0.15 3.08 16.90
C ALA A 920 0.16 4.06 15.78
N HIS A 921 1.40 4.04 15.28
CA HIS A 921 1.75 4.60 13.98
C HIS A 921 2.21 3.50 13.03
N VAL A 922 1.92 3.67 11.73
CA VAL A 922 2.26 2.69 10.68
C VAL A 922 3.24 3.30 9.69
N TRP A 923 4.27 2.53 9.33
CA TRP A 923 5.18 2.79 8.23
C TRP A 923 5.13 1.60 7.26
N THR A 924 4.38 1.64 6.15
CA THR A 924 3.56 2.73 5.58
C THR A 924 2.25 2.20 4.98
N LEU A 925 1.34 3.11 4.59
CA LEU A 925 0.14 2.79 3.79
C LEU A 925 0.51 2.10 2.47
N ASP A 926 1.52 2.63 1.78
CA ASP A 926 1.93 2.20 0.45
C ASP A 926 2.71 0.87 0.42
N MET A 927 3.02 0.30 1.60
CA MET A 927 3.68 -1.01 1.73
C MET A 927 2.77 -2.12 2.29
N ASP A 928 1.57 -1.80 2.79
CA ASP A 928 0.55 -2.84 2.97
C ASP A 928 -0.04 -3.26 1.61
N ASP A 929 -0.78 -4.37 1.51
CA ASP A 929 -1.52 -4.71 0.28
C ASP A 929 -2.75 -3.80 0.13
N PHE A 930 -2.52 -2.53 -0.17
CA PHE A 930 -3.54 -1.50 -0.37
C PHE A 930 -4.52 -1.83 -1.51
N SER A 931 -4.15 -2.75 -2.40
CA SER A 931 -4.99 -3.23 -3.51
C SER A 931 -5.86 -4.43 -3.15
N GLY A 932 -5.46 -5.23 -2.16
CA GLY A 932 -5.99 -6.56 -1.84
C GLY A 932 -5.69 -7.64 -2.90
N SER A 933 -4.85 -7.36 -3.89
CA SER A 933 -4.61 -8.21 -5.06
C SER A 933 -3.44 -9.18 -4.93
N PHE A 934 -2.63 -9.06 -3.88
CA PHE A 934 -1.43 -9.88 -3.66
C PHE A 934 -1.64 -10.92 -2.55
N CYS A 935 -2.24 -10.52 -1.44
CA CYS A 935 -2.45 -11.37 -0.26
C CYS A 935 -3.80 -12.12 -0.29
N SER A 936 -4.70 -11.79 -1.21
CA SER A 936 -6.08 -12.32 -1.29
C SER A 936 -6.92 -12.10 -0.02
N ASP A 937 -6.57 -11.08 0.78
CA ASP A 937 -7.07 -10.82 2.15
C ASP A 937 -7.76 -9.45 2.26
N GLY A 938 -8.22 -8.93 1.12
CA GLY A 938 -8.81 -7.59 0.99
C GLY A 938 -7.77 -6.46 1.03
N ALA A 939 -8.22 -5.25 0.69
CA ALA A 939 -7.36 -4.06 0.69
C ALA A 939 -6.91 -3.68 2.11
N TYR A 940 -5.64 -3.30 2.26
CA TYR A 940 -4.96 -2.98 3.52
C TYR A 940 -5.17 -4.05 4.61
N PRO A 941 -4.72 -5.30 4.40
CA PRO A 941 -5.02 -6.42 5.30
C PRO A 941 -4.37 -6.26 6.68
N LEU A 942 -3.14 -5.74 6.76
CA LEU A 942 -2.47 -5.52 8.05
C LEU A 942 -3.04 -4.29 8.78
N ILE A 943 -3.26 -3.18 8.06
CA ILE A 943 -3.74 -1.94 8.68
C ILE A 943 -5.22 -2.03 9.07
N ASN A 944 -6.09 -2.69 8.29
CA ASN A 944 -7.45 -2.96 8.76
C ASN A 944 -7.48 -3.90 9.97
N HIS A 945 -6.59 -4.89 10.02
CA HIS A 945 -6.48 -5.80 11.18
C HIS A 945 -6.01 -5.06 12.44
N LEU A 946 -5.03 -4.17 12.31
CA LEU A 946 -4.60 -3.25 13.38
C LEU A 946 -5.78 -2.37 13.84
N ARG A 947 -6.45 -1.70 12.91
CA ARG A 947 -7.61 -0.82 13.14
C ARG A 947 -8.75 -1.54 13.90
N VAL A 948 -9.07 -2.78 13.52
CA VAL A 948 -10.08 -3.60 14.22
C VAL A 948 -9.57 -4.08 15.58
N SER A 949 -8.31 -4.52 15.68
CA SER A 949 -7.70 -4.98 16.95
C SER A 949 -7.63 -3.86 18.00
N MET A 950 -7.47 -2.61 17.58
CA MET A 950 -7.48 -1.42 18.44
C MET A 950 -8.89 -0.97 18.85
N GLY A 951 -9.95 -1.63 18.38
CA GLY A 951 -11.34 -1.33 18.76
C GLY A 951 -11.94 -0.09 18.08
N PHE A 952 -11.36 0.42 16.99
CA PHE A 952 -12.01 1.45 16.20
C PHE A 952 -13.32 0.90 15.59
N PRO A 953 -14.40 1.71 15.53
CA PRO A 953 -15.68 1.27 14.97
C PRO A 953 -15.51 0.76 13.53
N SER A 954 -16.38 -0.13 13.08
CA SER A 954 -16.46 -0.50 11.66
C SER A 954 -16.56 0.76 10.79
N LYS A 955 -15.90 0.75 9.62
CA LYS A 955 -16.08 1.81 8.61
C LYS A 955 -17.60 2.01 8.39
N PRO A 956 -18.08 3.26 8.21
CA PRO A 956 -19.52 3.52 8.12
C PRO A 956 -20.17 2.56 7.12
N THR A 957 -21.10 1.72 7.58
CA THR A 957 -21.65 0.64 6.77
C THR A 957 -22.34 1.25 5.56
N THR A 958 -21.70 1.14 4.40
CA THR A 958 -22.28 1.65 3.17
C THR A 958 -23.57 0.89 2.91
N THR A 959 -24.68 1.61 2.85
CA THR A 959 -25.99 1.01 2.57
C THR A 959 -25.87 0.16 1.30
N PRO A 960 -26.31 -1.11 1.30
CA PRO A 960 -26.30 -1.92 0.09
C PRO A 960 -26.92 -1.15 -1.06
N ALA A 961 -26.23 -1.13 -2.20
CA ALA A 961 -26.70 -0.42 -3.39
C ALA A 961 -28.16 -0.82 -3.67
N PRO A 962 -29.10 0.12 -3.83
CA PRO A 962 -30.50 -0.21 -4.09
C PRO A 962 -30.59 -1.14 -5.30
N ALA A 963 -31.44 -2.15 -5.18
CA ALA A 963 -31.42 -3.32 -6.07
C ALA A 963 -31.46 -2.93 -7.56
N THR A 964 -30.61 -3.59 -8.35
CA THR A 964 -30.44 -3.35 -9.80
C THR A 964 -31.77 -3.27 -10.53
N THR A 965 -32.14 -2.07 -10.97
CA THR A 965 -33.29 -1.84 -11.83
C THR A 965 -32.87 -1.94 -13.29
N ARG A 966 -33.74 -2.53 -14.11
CA ARG A 966 -33.60 -2.48 -15.57
C ARG A 966 -34.06 -1.10 -16.04
N ASP A 967 -33.11 -0.19 -16.19
CA ASP A 967 -33.34 1.18 -16.61
C ASP A 967 -34.02 1.22 -18.00
N PRO A 968 -35.13 1.96 -18.18
CA PRO A 968 -35.79 2.15 -19.46
C PRO A 968 -34.92 2.78 -20.58
N ILE A 969 -33.72 3.29 -20.28
CA ILE A 969 -32.71 3.72 -21.27
C ILE A 969 -32.08 2.48 -21.96
N ALA A 970 -32.92 1.72 -22.67
CA ALA A 970 -32.60 0.52 -23.45
C ALA A 970 -31.82 0.81 -24.76
N GLU A 971 -31.13 1.94 -24.82
CA GLU A 971 -30.27 2.36 -25.93
C GLU A 971 -28.82 2.59 -25.49
N PHE A 972 -28.52 2.86 -24.21
CA PHE A 972 -27.16 3.16 -23.76
C PHE A 972 -26.18 2.03 -24.13
N CYS A 973 -26.55 0.78 -23.84
CA CYS A 973 -25.73 -0.40 -24.14
C CYS A 973 -25.94 -0.97 -25.55
N ARG A 974 -26.81 -0.39 -26.39
CA ARG A 974 -27.12 -0.96 -27.71
C ARG A 974 -25.93 -0.79 -28.65
N GLY A 975 -25.21 -1.88 -28.90
CA GLY A 975 -23.98 -1.89 -29.70
C GLY A 975 -22.71 -1.53 -28.94
N ARG A 976 -22.77 -1.44 -27.60
CA ARG A 976 -21.56 -1.42 -26.76
C ARG A 976 -21.12 -2.87 -26.44
N PRO A 977 -19.81 -3.11 -26.23
CA PRO A 977 -19.34 -4.33 -25.58
C PRO A 977 -19.90 -4.48 -24.16
N ASP A 978 -19.95 -5.73 -23.69
CA ASP A 978 -20.29 -6.04 -22.31
C ASP A 978 -19.20 -5.54 -21.35
N GLY A 979 -19.59 -4.94 -20.22
CA GLY A 979 -18.67 -4.28 -19.29
C GLY A 979 -19.31 -3.15 -18.49
N LEU A 980 -18.50 -2.45 -17.69
CA LEU A 980 -18.94 -1.31 -16.88
C LEU A 980 -18.59 0.03 -17.54
N TYR A 981 -19.50 0.99 -17.39
CA TYR A 981 -19.42 2.33 -17.97
C TYR A 981 -19.96 3.37 -16.98
N GLU A 982 -19.35 4.54 -16.96
CA GLU A 982 -19.83 5.72 -16.22
C GLU A 982 -21.27 6.07 -16.63
N ASN A 983 -22.12 6.46 -15.66
CA ASN A 983 -23.37 7.13 -15.96
C ASN A 983 -23.13 8.65 -16.08
N PRO A 984 -23.16 9.24 -17.29
CA PRO A 984 -22.88 10.66 -17.51
C PRO A 984 -23.94 11.62 -16.92
N THR A 985 -24.99 11.10 -16.28
CA THR A 985 -26.01 11.90 -15.58
C THR A 985 -25.89 11.86 -14.06
N ASN A 986 -25.13 10.90 -13.49
CA ASN A 986 -24.99 10.73 -12.04
C ASN A 986 -23.74 9.89 -11.70
N GLU A 987 -22.67 10.57 -11.30
CA GLU A 987 -21.39 10.02 -10.80
C GLU A 987 -21.52 8.92 -9.74
N LYS A 988 -22.62 8.88 -8.95
CA LYS A 988 -22.87 7.87 -7.90
C LYS A 988 -23.49 6.59 -8.47
N THR A 989 -23.53 6.45 -9.79
CA THR A 989 -24.10 5.32 -10.50
C THR A 989 -23.29 4.97 -11.75
N TYR A 990 -23.45 3.75 -12.23
CA TYR A 990 -22.79 3.25 -13.44
C TYR A 990 -23.71 2.30 -14.19
N PHE A 991 -23.48 2.18 -15.49
CA PHE A 991 -24.18 1.23 -16.34
C PHE A 991 -23.35 -0.04 -16.50
N GLN A 992 -23.93 -1.20 -16.21
CA GLN A 992 -23.44 -2.46 -16.73
C GLN A 992 -24.12 -2.74 -18.08
N CYS A 993 -23.32 -2.98 -19.10
CA CYS A 993 -23.78 -3.56 -20.36
C CYS A 993 -23.61 -5.07 -20.32
N PHE A 994 -24.66 -5.81 -20.67
CA PHE A 994 -24.61 -7.26 -20.86
C PHE A 994 -25.59 -7.70 -21.96
N LEU A 995 -25.07 -8.37 -22.99
CA LEU A 995 -25.80 -8.76 -24.21
C LEU A 995 -26.61 -7.60 -24.81
N GLY A 996 -26.03 -6.41 -24.83
CA GLY A 996 -26.65 -5.17 -25.34
C GLY A 996 -27.77 -4.57 -24.47
N ASN A 997 -28.08 -5.17 -23.30
CA ASN A 997 -29.03 -4.61 -22.33
C ASN A 997 -28.31 -3.64 -21.38
N THR A 998 -28.99 -2.54 -21.05
CA THR A 998 -28.58 -1.59 -20.00
C THR A 998 -29.09 -2.05 -18.65
N TYR A 999 -28.20 -2.13 -17.65
CA TYR A 999 -28.53 -2.29 -16.23
C TYR A 999 -27.96 -1.08 -15.48
N LEU A 1000 -28.76 -0.44 -14.61
CA LEU A 1000 -28.29 0.67 -13.78
C LEU A 1000 -27.88 0.14 -12.41
N HIS A 1001 -26.64 0.44 -12.05
CA HIS A 1001 -26.02 0.06 -10.78
C HIS A 1001 -25.71 1.33 -10.00
N HIS A 1002 -25.89 1.28 -8.69
CA HIS A 1002 -25.50 2.36 -7.79
C HIS A 1002 -24.14 2.04 -7.18
N CYS A 1003 -23.28 3.05 -7.05
CA CYS A 1003 -22.14 2.95 -6.18
C CYS A 1003 -22.60 2.88 -4.72
N GLN A 1004 -21.74 2.32 -3.88
CA GLN A 1004 -21.94 2.33 -2.43
C GLN A 1004 -22.03 3.79 -1.93
N ALA A 1005 -22.85 4.03 -0.90
CA ALA A 1005 -23.13 5.39 -0.42
C ALA A 1005 -21.83 6.14 -0.03
N GLY A 1006 -21.56 7.26 -0.72
CA GLY A 1006 -20.34 8.06 -0.53
C GLY A 1006 -19.21 7.78 -1.52
N LEU A 1007 -19.34 6.76 -2.38
CA LEU A 1007 -18.44 6.52 -3.51
C LEU A 1007 -19.03 7.09 -4.81
N ILE A 1008 -18.15 7.44 -5.76
CA ILE A 1008 -18.47 7.70 -7.16
C ILE A 1008 -17.81 6.65 -8.06
N TYR A 1009 -18.33 6.46 -9.26
CA TYR A 1009 -17.78 5.53 -10.22
C TYR A 1009 -16.64 6.18 -11.00
N TRP A 1010 -15.47 5.55 -10.96
CA TRP A 1010 -14.28 5.97 -11.70
C TRP A 1010 -14.04 5.01 -12.88
N ASP A 1011 -14.23 5.50 -14.11
CA ASP A 1011 -14.08 4.67 -15.31
C ASP A 1011 -12.63 4.20 -15.56
N SER A 1012 -11.64 4.85 -14.92
CA SER A 1012 -10.22 4.49 -14.91
C SER A 1012 -9.92 3.15 -14.23
N CYS A 1013 -10.60 2.84 -13.13
CA CYS A 1013 -10.51 1.54 -12.43
C CYS A 1013 -11.69 0.62 -12.74
N LYS A 1014 -12.72 1.10 -13.47
CA LYS A 1014 -14.02 0.45 -13.64
C LYS A 1014 -14.67 0.08 -12.29
N CYS A 1015 -14.47 0.94 -11.30
CA CYS A 1015 -14.78 0.67 -9.89
C CYS A 1015 -15.43 1.89 -9.22
N CYS A 1016 -16.12 1.66 -8.10
CA CYS A 1016 -16.56 2.75 -7.23
C CYS A 1016 -15.43 3.04 -6.22
N SER A 1017 -15.03 4.31 -6.11
CA SER A 1017 -14.07 4.80 -5.11
C SER A 1017 -14.50 6.16 -4.56
N TYR A 1018 -13.78 6.72 -3.60
CA TYR A 1018 -14.09 8.03 -3.04
C TYR A 1018 -13.84 9.17 -4.06
N PRO A 1019 -14.49 10.35 -3.92
CA PRO A 1019 -14.36 11.50 -4.83
C PRO A 1019 -13.09 12.35 -4.62
#